data_AF-A0A9D5P349-F1
#
_entry.id   AF-A0A9D5P349-F1
#
_cell.length_a   1.000
_cell.length_b   1.000
_cell.length_c   1.000
_cell.angle_alpha   90.00
_cell.angle_beta   90.00
_cell.angle_gamma   90.00
#
_symmetry.space_group_name_H-M   'P 1'
#
loop_
_entity.id
_entity.type
_entity.pdbx_description
1 polymer ?
#
loop_
_entity_poly.entity_id
_entity_poly.type
_entity_poly.pdbx_seq_one_letter_code
_entity_poly.pdbx_strand_id
1 'polypeptide(L)'
;MEEKELINKINNIVSIRFGVDVNSILPTFKIKTILMEGKGTPYASIDYDSFQRFRLLLGAISRDFNIDIDLDLEAVTFQDLYSFVAKELGMTLPSSIIGLASKLRHYYHNGSDCLVYPNISDNVLQQIRLYFDIDRKETIILFRDTSFWDSRDQGLVITNEGLYYINDNESSDGRFYVDWGDVDHVEYQENVLYFKDANNEESAQYGLACVVKSHDESDGPYLAEVFTQMASCVSPKEDPLVKFVSESRQLAENGNVNEAVTRLNIVLDYVDDAVKWYIYYNIADILYQNGDYKKAIENCNLGLDICEPESYGTTMLKSIRFSAMEKQSDFMTARKDCLDVMRYASDQEWNGERCKQIATNKFNSFDENYISHFLSLPYNERKVLMPVKEYVDLHQDRVSVIRMDNLPAIKFPMGHPIANQLYVGHPLIPSKYIPFENYQLELVGDKVREFCMLAQSLGATEISIECLNSSSSNEMGSNQQNISGEAGNRLLKGKGEYHQDRSRQMIDKLSHSICIRQKFTPCNKPSIPENMVWYDDEPSWQRLVSQRLSGGLTSHEERIETKKSQMVDGRELTELKAEVNSLYVDMNMSISEEEEAKFTQQENAVLAIKVQFAPMNQLTGTVIESNSNLGGTVKERVNALGKFAKKMSSNIVDTIKRNTSLTSSEEEYLKELKDILADGEISSRERRLLEKIRVQLGISEDRSAELENSLIAPALTPEEQEYFDEYQEIIADGNISDRDQRFLDKLKKANDISEERAKEIEKMVCS
;
A
#
# COMPACT_ATOMS: atom_id res chain seq x y z
N MET A 1 -58.76 -18.39 -19.80
CA MET A 1 -59.98 -18.63 -19.01
C MET A 1 -61.12 -18.84 -19.99
N GLU A 2 -61.88 -19.94 -19.87
CA GLU A 2 -63.01 -20.21 -20.78
C GLU A 2 -64.19 -19.25 -20.51
N GLU A 3 -64.92 -18.85 -21.56
CA GLU A 3 -66.03 -17.87 -21.52
C GLU A 3 -67.09 -18.19 -20.44
N LYS A 4 -67.40 -19.48 -20.24
CA LYS A 4 -68.32 -19.95 -19.20
C LYS A 4 -67.81 -19.71 -17.77
N GLU A 5 -66.49 -19.78 -17.58
CA GLU A 5 -65.87 -19.61 -16.28
C GLU A 5 -65.83 -18.13 -15.87
N LEU A 6 -65.59 -17.24 -16.84
CA LEU A 6 -65.65 -15.78 -16.66
C LEU A 6 -67.07 -15.31 -16.30
N ILE A 7 -68.08 -15.77 -17.03
CA ILE A 7 -69.49 -15.43 -16.77
C ILE A 7 -69.92 -15.92 -15.37
N ASN A 8 -69.51 -17.12 -14.98
CA ASN A 8 -69.81 -17.65 -13.63
C ASN A 8 -69.10 -16.89 -12.51
N LYS A 9 -67.86 -16.43 -12.72
CA LYS A 9 -67.14 -15.60 -11.73
C LYS A 9 -67.78 -14.22 -11.56
N ILE A 10 -68.16 -13.57 -12.66
CA ILE A 10 -68.88 -12.28 -12.64
C ILE A 10 -70.23 -12.44 -11.93
N ASN A 11 -71.00 -13.49 -12.25
CA ASN A 11 -72.28 -13.78 -11.61
C ASN A 11 -72.13 -14.04 -10.10
N ASN A 12 -71.10 -14.78 -9.69
CA ASN A 12 -70.85 -15.04 -8.27
C ASN A 12 -70.44 -13.78 -7.51
N ILE A 13 -69.56 -12.94 -8.07
CA ILE A 13 -69.11 -11.71 -7.42
C ILE A 13 -70.27 -10.73 -7.23
N VAL A 14 -71.11 -10.56 -8.25
CA VAL A 14 -72.26 -9.64 -8.17
C VAL A 14 -73.32 -10.17 -7.21
N SER A 15 -73.60 -11.48 -7.24
CA SER A 15 -74.61 -12.11 -6.37
C SER A 15 -74.17 -12.13 -4.89
N ILE A 16 -72.89 -12.45 -4.61
CA ILE A 16 -72.34 -12.52 -3.25
C ILE A 16 -72.23 -11.12 -2.61
N ARG A 17 -71.85 -10.11 -3.40
CA ARG A 17 -71.53 -8.77 -2.86
C ARG A 17 -72.73 -7.83 -2.80
N PHE A 18 -73.77 -8.07 -3.61
CA PHE A 18 -74.90 -7.15 -3.75
C PHE A 18 -76.29 -7.81 -3.60
N GLY A 19 -76.38 -9.14 -3.38
CA GLY A 19 -77.63 -9.82 -3.04
C GLY A 19 -78.69 -9.87 -4.17
N VAL A 20 -78.28 -9.59 -5.42
CA VAL A 20 -79.15 -9.58 -6.61
C VAL A 20 -78.79 -10.74 -7.52
N ASP A 21 -79.79 -11.56 -7.90
CA ASP A 21 -79.60 -12.60 -8.90
C ASP A 21 -79.52 -11.97 -10.30
N VAL A 22 -78.30 -11.91 -10.85
CA VAL A 22 -78.01 -11.35 -12.18
C VAL A 22 -78.82 -12.05 -13.29
N ASN A 23 -79.20 -13.32 -13.10
CA ASN A 23 -80.03 -14.06 -14.06
C ASN A 23 -81.47 -13.51 -14.16
N SER A 24 -81.95 -12.77 -13.16
CA SER A 24 -83.25 -12.10 -13.19
C SER A 24 -83.27 -10.82 -14.05
N ILE A 25 -82.09 -10.26 -14.35
CA ILE A 25 -81.90 -9.03 -15.15
C ILE A 25 -81.41 -9.36 -16.58
N LEU A 26 -80.77 -10.52 -16.75
CA LEU A 26 -80.13 -10.98 -17.98
C LEU A 26 -81.04 -11.26 -19.21
N PRO A 27 -82.35 -11.51 -19.16
CA PRO A 27 -83.13 -11.69 -20.39
C PRO A 27 -83.12 -10.44 -21.29
N THR A 28 -82.83 -9.26 -20.72
CA THR A 28 -82.82 -7.98 -21.43
C THR A 28 -81.42 -7.54 -21.89
N PHE A 29 -80.35 -8.18 -21.41
CA PHE A 29 -78.96 -7.87 -21.77
C PHE A 29 -78.33 -9.07 -22.49
N LYS A 30 -78.38 -9.09 -23.82
CA LYS A 30 -77.58 -10.05 -24.61
C LYS A 30 -76.10 -9.62 -24.59
N ILE A 31 -75.37 -10.06 -23.57
CA ILE A 31 -73.88 -9.96 -23.51
C ILE A 31 -73.21 -10.70 -24.69
N LYS A 32 -73.96 -11.57 -25.39
CA LYS A 32 -73.50 -12.31 -26.56
C LYS A 32 -73.04 -11.42 -27.74
N THR A 33 -73.42 -10.15 -27.77
CA THR A 33 -73.10 -9.24 -28.90
C THR A 33 -71.80 -8.45 -28.70
N ILE A 34 -71.23 -8.41 -27.48
CA ILE A 34 -70.03 -7.60 -27.21
C ILE A 34 -68.72 -8.33 -27.57
N LEU A 35 -68.74 -9.67 -27.69
CA LEU A 35 -67.51 -10.46 -27.92
C LEU A 35 -67.37 -11.10 -29.30
N MET A 36 -68.39 -11.09 -30.16
CA MET A 36 -68.30 -11.69 -31.50
C MET A 36 -69.12 -10.92 -32.52
N GLU A 37 -68.52 -9.94 -33.20
CA GLU A 37 -68.73 -9.69 -34.64
C GLU A 37 -67.76 -8.61 -35.13
N GLY A 38 -66.53 -9.03 -35.44
CA GLY A 38 -65.71 -8.32 -36.40
C GLY A 38 -66.22 -8.62 -37.80
N LYS A 39 -67.09 -7.76 -38.36
CA LYS A 39 -67.25 -7.55 -39.81
C LYS A 39 -67.76 -6.14 -40.09
N GLY A 40 -66.92 -5.35 -40.76
CA GLY A 40 -67.31 -4.30 -41.71
C GLY A 40 -68.08 -3.09 -41.19
N THR A 41 -67.33 -2.05 -40.80
CA THR A 41 -67.66 -0.59 -40.82
C THR A 41 -69.00 -0.12 -40.20
N PRO A 42 -69.19 1.20 -40.09
CA PRO A 42 -68.67 2.11 -39.08
C PRO A 42 -69.77 2.47 -38.04
N TYR A 43 -69.43 2.94 -36.84
CA TYR A 43 -70.42 3.42 -35.85
C TYR A 43 -71.58 2.44 -35.53
N ALA A 44 -71.37 1.50 -34.61
CA ALA A 44 -72.48 0.98 -33.81
C ALA A 44 -72.29 1.52 -32.38
N SER A 45 -72.89 2.69 -32.16
CA SER A 45 -73.27 3.15 -30.83
C SER A 45 -73.80 1.96 -30.03
N ILE A 46 -73.34 1.76 -28.79
CA ILE A 46 -74.29 1.27 -27.78
C ILE A 46 -75.51 2.18 -27.96
N ASP A 47 -76.66 1.63 -28.32
CA ASP A 47 -77.82 2.48 -28.55
C ASP A 47 -77.98 3.36 -27.30
N TYR A 48 -78.25 4.64 -27.50
CA TYR A 48 -78.27 5.63 -26.41
C TYR A 48 -79.11 5.13 -25.22
N ASP A 49 -80.18 4.36 -25.47
CA ASP A 49 -81.03 3.78 -24.44
C ASP A 49 -80.34 2.69 -23.62
N SER A 50 -79.54 1.81 -24.24
CA SER A 50 -78.71 0.82 -23.54
C SER A 50 -77.61 1.47 -22.70
N PHE A 51 -76.98 2.53 -23.20
CA PHE A 51 -75.99 3.32 -22.46
C PHE A 51 -76.65 4.09 -21.30
N GLN A 52 -77.82 4.71 -21.52
CA GLN A 52 -78.59 5.40 -20.49
C GLN A 52 -79.12 4.45 -19.40
N ARG A 53 -79.52 3.22 -19.75
CA ARG A 53 -79.98 2.21 -18.78
C ARG A 53 -78.83 1.72 -17.88
N PHE A 54 -77.64 1.53 -18.45
CA PHE A 54 -76.44 1.20 -17.67
C PHE A 54 -75.99 2.39 -16.80
N ARG A 55 -76.10 3.64 -17.32
CA ARG A 55 -75.90 4.88 -16.56
C ARG A 55 -76.88 5.03 -15.38
N LEU A 56 -78.14 4.67 -15.57
CA LEU A 56 -79.17 4.69 -14.52
C LEU A 56 -78.93 3.63 -13.44
N LEU A 57 -78.43 2.45 -13.81
CA LEU A 57 -78.06 1.40 -12.87
C LEU A 57 -76.91 1.85 -11.95
N LEU A 58 -75.85 2.45 -12.51
CA LEU A 58 -74.74 2.99 -11.73
C LEU A 58 -75.16 4.19 -10.85
N GLY A 59 -76.05 5.04 -11.37
CA GLY A 59 -76.63 6.15 -10.59
C GLY A 59 -77.54 5.70 -9.45
N ALA A 60 -78.26 4.58 -9.59
CA ALA A 60 -79.06 3.99 -8.52
C ALA A 60 -78.17 3.36 -7.43
N ILE A 61 -77.09 2.70 -7.83
CA ILE A 61 -76.10 2.11 -6.92
C ILE A 61 -75.36 3.20 -6.11
N SER A 62 -75.00 4.33 -6.70
CA SER A 62 -74.39 5.45 -5.95
C SER A 62 -75.36 6.04 -4.91
N ARG A 63 -76.64 6.20 -5.28
CA ARG A 63 -77.64 6.90 -4.46
C ARG A 63 -78.17 6.07 -3.28
N ASP A 64 -78.40 4.78 -3.48
CA ASP A 64 -78.96 3.91 -2.43
C ASP A 64 -77.93 3.47 -1.38
N PHE A 65 -76.64 3.63 -1.68
CA PHE A 65 -75.54 3.15 -0.83
C PHE A 65 -74.58 4.25 -0.36
N ASN A 66 -74.87 5.52 -0.66
CA ASN A 66 -74.08 6.69 -0.25
C ASN A 66 -72.59 6.56 -0.62
N ILE A 67 -72.32 6.00 -1.80
CA ILE A 67 -70.98 5.88 -2.38
C ILE A 67 -70.81 7.07 -3.32
N ASP A 68 -69.84 7.92 -2.99
CA ASP A 68 -69.46 9.05 -3.82
C ASP A 68 -68.71 8.54 -5.05
N ILE A 69 -69.45 8.32 -6.13
CA ILE A 69 -68.87 7.99 -7.42
C ILE A 69 -68.62 9.33 -8.11
N ASP A 70 -67.44 9.90 -7.89
CA ASP A 70 -67.00 11.13 -8.56
C ASP A 70 -66.61 10.78 -10.01
N LEU A 71 -67.63 10.55 -10.84
CA LEU A 71 -67.51 10.48 -12.28
C LEU A 71 -68.17 11.75 -12.81
N ASP A 72 -67.37 12.66 -13.37
CA ASP A 72 -67.89 13.77 -14.14
C ASP A 72 -68.50 13.20 -15.44
N LEU A 73 -69.80 12.90 -15.37
CA LEU A 73 -70.52 11.99 -16.26
C LEU A 73 -70.78 12.52 -17.67
N GLU A 74 -70.20 13.67 -18.03
CA GLU A 74 -70.22 14.22 -19.40
C GLU A 74 -68.97 13.82 -20.23
N ALA A 75 -67.92 13.26 -19.61
CA ALA A 75 -66.63 13.00 -20.28
C ALA A 75 -66.06 11.57 -20.10
N VAL A 76 -66.84 10.60 -19.64
CA VAL A 76 -66.36 9.22 -19.41
C VAL A 76 -66.32 8.45 -20.73
N THR A 77 -65.12 8.06 -21.17
CA THR A 77 -64.92 7.25 -22.39
C THR A 77 -65.06 5.76 -22.11
N PHE A 78 -65.23 4.95 -23.15
CA PHE A 78 -65.22 3.48 -23.03
C PHE A 78 -63.92 2.96 -22.38
N GLN A 79 -62.81 3.66 -22.58
CA GLN A 79 -61.49 3.31 -22.05
C GLN A 79 -61.42 3.47 -20.53
N ASP A 80 -62.06 4.51 -19.98
CA ASP A 80 -62.13 4.75 -18.54
C ASP A 80 -62.96 3.65 -17.83
N LEU A 81 -64.05 3.24 -18.48
CA LEU A 81 -64.92 2.16 -18.01
C LEU A 81 -64.21 0.79 -18.07
N TYR A 82 -63.47 0.52 -19.15
CA TYR A 82 -62.69 -0.71 -19.31
C TYR A 82 -61.56 -0.81 -18.29
N SER A 83 -60.86 0.30 -18.04
CA SER A 83 -59.76 0.38 -17.07
C SER A 83 -60.24 0.17 -15.63
N PHE A 84 -61.41 0.73 -15.28
CA PHE A 84 -62.06 0.51 -13.99
C PHE A 84 -62.46 -0.97 -13.78
N VAL A 85 -63.08 -1.59 -14.79
CA VAL A 85 -63.50 -3.00 -14.74
C VAL A 85 -62.29 -3.95 -14.71
N ALA A 86 -61.24 -3.69 -15.48
CA ALA A 86 -60.00 -4.48 -15.46
C ALA A 86 -59.30 -4.43 -14.09
N LYS A 87 -59.30 -3.25 -13.45
CA LYS A 87 -58.74 -3.04 -12.10
C LYS A 87 -59.52 -3.77 -11.01
N GLU A 88 -60.85 -3.70 -11.03
CA GLU A 88 -61.71 -4.37 -10.04
C GLU A 88 -61.78 -5.90 -10.22
N LEU A 89 -61.58 -6.41 -11.44
CA LEU A 89 -61.53 -7.84 -11.74
C LEU A 89 -60.13 -8.47 -11.60
N GLY A 90 -59.12 -7.69 -11.19
CA GLY A 90 -57.74 -8.18 -11.04
C GLY A 90 -57.11 -8.63 -12.35
N MET A 91 -57.54 -8.05 -13.48
CA MET A 91 -56.94 -8.31 -14.79
C MET A 91 -55.68 -7.44 -14.92
N THR A 92 -54.53 -8.08 -15.13
CA THR A 92 -53.28 -7.37 -15.44
C THR A 92 -53.38 -6.71 -16.81
N LEU A 93 -52.99 -5.42 -16.89
CA LEU A 93 -52.68 -4.73 -18.14
C LEU A 93 -51.68 -5.57 -18.97
N PRO A 94 -51.69 -5.48 -20.30
CA PRO A 94 -51.08 -6.51 -21.13
C PRO A 94 -49.56 -6.61 -20.90
N SER A 95 -49.11 -7.71 -20.30
CA SER A 95 -47.72 -8.00 -19.96
C SER A 95 -46.94 -8.71 -21.08
N SER A 96 -47.43 -8.61 -22.32
CA SER A 96 -46.76 -9.15 -23.50
C SER A 96 -46.77 -8.12 -24.61
N ILE A 97 -45.75 -8.17 -25.46
CA ILE A 97 -45.59 -7.26 -26.60
C ILE A 97 -46.83 -7.29 -27.53
N ILE A 98 -47.48 -8.45 -27.69
CA ILE A 98 -48.74 -8.61 -28.46
C ILE A 98 -49.88 -7.81 -27.82
N GLY A 99 -49.88 -7.68 -26.50
CA GLY A 99 -50.81 -6.86 -25.75
C GLY A 99 -50.57 -5.36 -25.96
N LEU A 100 -49.32 -4.92 -26.05
CA LEU A 100 -48.95 -3.53 -26.37
C LEU A 100 -49.28 -3.17 -27.83
N ALA A 101 -49.18 -4.12 -28.76
CA ALA A 101 -49.61 -3.95 -30.15
C ALA A 101 -51.08 -3.53 -30.28
N SER A 102 -51.95 -4.01 -29.39
CA SER A 102 -53.36 -3.62 -29.36
C SER A 102 -53.57 -2.12 -29.05
N LYS A 103 -52.68 -1.54 -28.23
CA LYS A 103 -52.67 -0.12 -27.89
C LYS A 103 -52.28 0.72 -29.12
N LEU A 104 -51.24 0.34 -29.84
CA LEU A 104 -50.79 1.03 -31.07
C LEU A 104 -51.85 0.99 -32.18
N ARG A 105 -52.57 -0.14 -32.29
CA ARG A 105 -53.57 -0.36 -33.34
C ARG A 105 -54.68 0.68 -33.35
N HIS A 106 -55.16 1.09 -32.18
CA HIS A 106 -56.31 2.00 -32.09
C HIS A 106 -55.98 3.42 -32.51
N TYR A 107 -54.71 3.81 -32.41
CA TYR A 107 -54.25 5.18 -32.67
C TYR A 107 -53.66 5.36 -34.06
N TYR A 108 -52.94 4.36 -34.59
CA TYR A 108 -52.10 4.57 -35.78
C TYR A 108 -52.47 3.75 -37.01
N HIS A 109 -53.28 2.70 -36.89
CA HIS A 109 -53.64 1.88 -38.05
C HIS A 109 -54.57 2.62 -39.02
N ASN A 110 -54.09 2.89 -40.23
CA ASN A 110 -54.86 3.61 -41.26
C ASN A 110 -55.17 2.76 -42.51
N GLY A 111 -54.64 1.54 -42.59
CA GLY A 111 -54.88 0.61 -43.70
C GLY A 111 -54.15 0.95 -45.00
N SER A 112 -53.33 2.00 -45.01
CA SER A 112 -52.44 2.37 -46.11
C SER A 112 -50.98 2.21 -45.68
N ASP A 113 -50.38 3.31 -45.24
CA ASP A 113 -48.96 3.50 -45.02
C ASP A 113 -48.60 3.30 -43.54
N CYS A 114 -49.58 3.08 -42.65
CA CYS A 114 -49.36 2.62 -41.28
C CYS A 114 -50.26 1.41 -40.96
N LEU A 115 -49.64 0.24 -40.82
CA LEU A 115 -50.27 -1.05 -40.63
C LEU A 115 -49.90 -1.61 -39.26
N VAL A 116 -50.88 -2.14 -38.52
CA VAL A 116 -50.66 -2.63 -37.15
C VAL A 116 -51.33 -4.00 -36.99
N TYR A 117 -50.64 -4.91 -36.33
CA TYR A 117 -51.11 -6.25 -36.00
C TYR A 117 -52.44 -6.21 -35.22
N PRO A 118 -53.37 -7.16 -35.45
CA PRO A 118 -53.32 -8.28 -36.41
C PRO A 118 -53.84 -7.92 -37.80
N ASN A 119 -54.05 -6.64 -38.11
CA ASN A 119 -54.74 -6.19 -39.33
C ASN A 119 -53.81 -6.08 -40.55
N ILE A 120 -52.69 -6.81 -40.57
CA ILE A 120 -51.76 -6.85 -41.69
C ILE A 120 -52.01 -8.14 -42.46
N SER A 121 -52.34 -8.05 -43.75
CA SER A 121 -52.61 -9.25 -44.56
C SER A 121 -51.35 -10.10 -44.77
N ASP A 122 -51.51 -11.42 -44.95
CA ASP A 122 -50.39 -12.36 -45.12
C ASP A 122 -49.46 -12.00 -46.29
N ASN A 123 -50.02 -11.49 -47.40
CA ASN A 123 -49.23 -11.06 -48.55
C ASN A 123 -48.34 -9.86 -48.18
N VAL A 124 -48.91 -8.88 -47.47
CA VAL A 124 -48.17 -7.69 -47.01
C VAL A 124 -47.11 -8.08 -45.97
N LEU A 125 -47.43 -8.98 -45.03
CA LEU A 125 -46.44 -9.52 -44.09
C LEU A 125 -45.28 -10.22 -44.81
N GLN A 126 -45.57 -11.01 -45.85
CA GLN A 126 -44.54 -11.66 -46.65
C GLN A 126 -43.64 -10.64 -47.37
N GLN A 127 -44.22 -9.58 -47.93
CA GLN A 127 -43.47 -8.51 -48.61
C GLN A 127 -42.55 -7.77 -47.63
N ILE A 128 -43.09 -7.33 -46.49
CA ILE A 128 -42.31 -6.62 -45.47
C ILE A 128 -41.13 -7.47 -45.01
N ARG A 129 -41.35 -8.76 -44.72
CA ARG A 129 -40.26 -9.67 -44.31
C ARG A 129 -39.16 -9.78 -45.36
N LEU A 130 -39.53 -9.85 -46.64
CA LEU A 130 -38.55 -9.97 -47.73
C LEU A 130 -37.72 -8.69 -47.90
N TYR A 131 -38.34 -7.51 -47.77
CA TYR A 131 -37.63 -6.24 -47.95
C TYR A 131 -36.75 -5.87 -46.76
N PHE A 132 -37.24 -6.11 -45.55
CA PHE A 132 -36.57 -5.77 -44.28
C PHE A 132 -35.68 -6.89 -43.73
N ASP A 133 -35.65 -8.06 -44.38
CA ASP A 133 -34.88 -9.25 -43.96
C ASP A 133 -35.22 -9.74 -42.54
N ILE A 134 -36.51 -9.83 -42.24
CA ILE A 134 -37.02 -10.17 -40.89
C ILE A 134 -37.24 -11.69 -40.75
N ASP A 135 -36.72 -12.29 -39.67
CA ASP A 135 -36.85 -13.73 -39.40
C ASP A 135 -38.31 -14.14 -39.31
N ARG A 136 -38.67 -15.31 -39.87
CA ARG A 136 -40.05 -15.82 -39.89
C ARG A 136 -40.66 -16.06 -38.52
N LYS A 137 -39.83 -16.22 -37.48
CA LYS A 137 -40.24 -16.42 -36.08
C LYS A 137 -40.68 -15.11 -35.43
N GLU A 138 -40.19 -13.97 -35.91
CA GLU A 138 -40.59 -12.67 -35.39
C GLU A 138 -42.01 -12.32 -35.81
N THR A 139 -42.76 -11.71 -34.91
CA THR A 139 -44.09 -11.18 -35.15
C THR A 139 -43.98 -9.70 -35.48
N ILE A 140 -44.36 -9.33 -36.70
CA ILE A 140 -44.47 -7.92 -37.11
C ILE A 140 -45.67 -7.29 -36.41
N ILE A 141 -45.43 -6.21 -35.67
CA ILE A 141 -46.41 -5.50 -34.85
C ILE A 141 -46.89 -4.25 -35.54
N LEU A 142 -45.97 -3.43 -36.02
CA LEU A 142 -46.27 -2.18 -36.70
C LEU A 142 -45.38 -2.07 -37.93
N PHE A 143 -45.94 -1.59 -39.03
CA PHE A 143 -45.21 -1.23 -40.23
C PHE A 143 -45.65 0.16 -40.67
N ARG A 144 -44.68 1.05 -40.88
CA ARG A 144 -44.88 2.40 -41.38
C ARG A 144 -44.07 2.57 -42.65
N ASP A 145 -44.75 2.74 -43.78
CA ASP A 145 -44.14 2.99 -45.09
C ASP A 145 -43.76 4.47 -45.25
N THR A 146 -42.48 4.79 -45.37
CA THR A 146 -42.02 6.18 -45.59
C THR A 146 -41.71 6.49 -47.05
N SER A 147 -41.88 5.52 -47.96
CA SER A 147 -41.68 5.72 -49.39
C SER A 147 -42.72 6.69 -49.98
N PHE A 148 -42.33 7.34 -51.08
CA PHE A 148 -43.23 8.26 -51.78
C PHE A 148 -44.42 7.54 -52.44
N TRP A 149 -44.27 6.25 -52.79
CA TRP A 149 -45.23 5.48 -53.59
C TRP A 149 -45.97 4.37 -52.82
N ASP A 150 -45.82 4.28 -51.49
CA ASP A 150 -46.32 3.14 -50.68
C ASP A 150 -45.81 1.78 -51.22
N SER A 151 -44.51 1.73 -51.59
CA SER A 151 -43.84 0.58 -52.22
C SER A 151 -43.46 -0.52 -51.23
N ARG A 152 -43.57 -0.26 -49.93
CA ARG A 152 -43.37 -1.16 -48.79
C ARG A 152 -41.95 -1.68 -48.60
N ASP A 153 -40.99 -1.12 -49.31
CA ASP A 153 -39.57 -1.45 -49.28
C ASP A 153 -38.71 -0.43 -48.52
N GLN A 154 -39.33 0.62 -47.99
CA GLN A 154 -38.72 1.67 -47.17
C GLN A 154 -39.64 2.03 -45.99
N GLY A 155 -39.07 2.41 -44.85
CA GLY A 155 -39.82 2.81 -43.66
C GLY A 155 -39.41 2.08 -42.39
N LEU A 156 -40.34 1.97 -41.45
CA LEU A 156 -40.09 1.45 -40.10
C LEU A 156 -40.94 0.21 -39.85
N VAL A 157 -40.33 -0.86 -39.33
CA VAL A 157 -41.01 -2.08 -38.89
C VAL A 157 -40.69 -2.32 -37.42
N ILE A 158 -41.71 -2.52 -36.60
CA ILE A 158 -41.58 -2.93 -35.21
C ILE A 158 -42.00 -4.38 -35.09
N THR A 159 -41.16 -5.19 -34.46
CA THR A 159 -41.41 -6.60 -34.16
C THR A 159 -41.37 -6.85 -32.65
N ASN A 160 -41.63 -8.10 -32.25
CA ASN A 160 -41.48 -8.51 -30.86
C ASN A 160 -40.03 -8.71 -30.42
N GLU A 161 -39.04 -8.59 -31.31
CA GLU A 161 -37.60 -8.71 -31.00
C GLU A 161 -36.86 -7.38 -31.18
N GLY A 162 -37.33 -6.49 -32.05
CA GLY A 162 -36.70 -5.19 -32.25
C GLY A 162 -37.45 -4.23 -33.16
N LEU A 163 -36.71 -3.24 -33.65
CA LEU A 163 -37.15 -2.22 -34.60
C LEU A 163 -36.20 -2.19 -35.81
N TYR A 164 -36.76 -2.32 -37.00
CA TYR A 164 -36.05 -2.21 -38.27
C TYR A 164 -36.41 -0.90 -38.95
N TYR A 165 -35.42 -0.21 -39.51
CA TYR A 165 -35.65 1.02 -40.26
C TYR A 165 -34.84 1.03 -41.55
N ILE A 166 -35.49 1.30 -42.67
CA ILE A 166 -34.86 1.54 -43.96
C ILE A 166 -35.16 2.99 -44.33
N ASN A 167 -34.14 3.84 -44.30
CA ASN A 167 -34.26 5.26 -44.62
C ASN A 167 -34.37 5.50 -46.14
N ASP A 168 -33.63 4.72 -46.92
CA ASP A 168 -33.57 4.79 -48.38
C ASP A 168 -33.29 3.37 -48.91
N ASN A 169 -34.23 2.82 -49.67
CA ASN A 169 -34.14 1.48 -50.23
C ASN A 169 -33.13 1.36 -51.39
N GLU A 170 -32.66 2.48 -51.94
CA GLU A 170 -31.62 2.52 -52.98
C GLU A 170 -30.19 2.51 -52.38
N SER A 171 -30.06 2.64 -51.05
CA SER A 171 -28.78 2.65 -50.34
C SER A 171 -28.56 1.39 -49.51
N SER A 172 -27.37 0.78 -49.61
CA SER A 172 -26.95 -0.31 -48.72
C SER A 172 -26.79 0.16 -47.27
N ASP A 173 -26.46 1.43 -47.08
CA ASP A 173 -26.10 2.02 -45.79
C ASP A 173 -27.33 2.63 -45.08
N GLY A 174 -28.51 2.53 -45.69
CA GLY A 174 -29.77 3.07 -45.19
C GLY A 174 -30.55 2.15 -44.26
N ARG A 175 -30.01 0.97 -43.89
CA ARG A 175 -30.70 -0.04 -43.07
C ARG A 175 -30.19 -0.01 -41.63
N PHE A 176 -31.09 0.13 -40.67
CA PHE A 176 -30.82 0.21 -39.25
C PHE A 176 -31.67 -0.81 -38.50
N TYR A 177 -31.13 -1.33 -37.39
CA TYR A 177 -31.82 -2.26 -36.51
C TYR A 177 -31.51 -1.90 -35.05
N VAL A 178 -32.55 -1.89 -34.22
CA VAL A 178 -32.47 -1.77 -32.76
C VAL A 178 -33.03 -3.03 -32.16
N ASP A 179 -32.22 -3.71 -31.35
CA ASP A 179 -32.67 -4.87 -30.60
C ASP A 179 -33.35 -4.45 -29.31
N TRP A 180 -34.52 -5.01 -28.99
CA TRP A 180 -35.18 -4.70 -27.72
C TRP A 180 -34.37 -5.13 -26.50
N GLY A 181 -33.51 -6.15 -26.63
CA GLY A 181 -32.63 -6.60 -25.55
C GLY A 181 -31.49 -5.63 -25.22
N ASP A 182 -31.21 -4.66 -26.09
CA ASP A 182 -30.15 -3.66 -25.90
C ASP A 182 -30.71 -2.32 -25.37
N VAL A 183 -32.04 -2.19 -25.22
CA VAL A 183 -32.72 -0.97 -24.80
C VAL A 183 -33.21 -1.10 -23.36
N ASP A 184 -32.78 -0.18 -22.49
CA ASP A 184 -33.31 -0.04 -21.13
C ASP A 184 -34.57 0.82 -21.12
N HIS A 185 -34.50 2.00 -21.75
CA HIS A 185 -35.63 2.92 -21.85
C HIS A 185 -35.57 3.80 -23.10
N VAL A 186 -36.70 4.43 -23.41
CA VAL A 186 -36.83 5.37 -24.53
C VAL A 186 -37.26 6.74 -24.01
N GLU A 187 -36.55 7.79 -24.40
CA GLU A 187 -36.88 9.17 -24.08
C GLU A 187 -37.45 9.91 -25.30
N TYR A 188 -38.34 10.87 -25.05
CA TYR A 188 -38.85 11.76 -26.08
C TYR A 188 -38.38 13.20 -25.83
N GLN A 189 -37.74 13.80 -26.84
CA GLN A 189 -37.36 15.21 -26.82
C GLN A 189 -37.43 15.79 -28.24
N GLU A 190 -38.03 16.98 -28.40
CA GLU A 190 -38.01 17.77 -29.64
C GLU A 190 -38.40 16.99 -30.93
N ASN A 191 -39.47 16.18 -30.87
CA ASN A 191 -39.92 15.32 -31.98
C ASN A 191 -38.97 14.17 -32.35
N VAL A 192 -38.11 13.76 -31.43
CA VAL A 192 -37.19 12.61 -31.58
C VAL A 192 -37.38 11.64 -30.42
N LEU A 193 -37.34 10.35 -30.73
CA LEU A 193 -37.30 9.24 -29.78
C LEU A 193 -35.85 8.75 -29.66
N TYR A 194 -35.31 8.77 -28.46
CA TYR A 194 -33.96 8.34 -28.11
C TYR A 194 -34.02 7.00 -27.39
N PHE A 195 -33.45 5.96 -27.98
CA PHE A 195 -33.38 4.62 -27.41
C PHE A 195 -32.06 4.52 -26.66
N LYS A 196 -32.13 4.22 -25.37
CA LYS A 196 -30.96 4.24 -24.48
C LYS A 196 -30.71 2.89 -23.83
N ASP A 197 -29.44 2.57 -23.67
CA ASP A 197 -29.00 1.37 -22.95
C ASP A 197 -29.00 1.58 -21.43
N ALA A 198 -28.59 0.55 -20.68
CA ALA A 198 -28.52 0.60 -19.22
C ALA A 198 -27.49 1.62 -18.68
N ASN A 199 -26.53 2.06 -19.50
CA ASN A 199 -25.54 3.08 -19.17
C ASN A 199 -26.02 4.50 -19.55
N ASN A 200 -27.25 4.63 -20.04
CA ASN A 200 -27.82 5.87 -20.56
C ASN A 200 -27.11 6.39 -21.83
N GLU A 201 -26.40 5.51 -22.56
CA GLU A 201 -25.83 5.79 -23.88
C GLU A 201 -26.90 5.59 -24.97
N GLU A 202 -26.85 6.44 -26.01
CA GLU A 202 -27.83 6.40 -27.10
C GLU A 202 -27.52 5.26 -28.08
N SER A 203 -28.38 4.23 -28.07
CA SER A 203 -28.31 3.10 -29.00
C SER A 203 -28.85 3.48 -30.39
N ALA A 204 -29.89 4.33 -30.44
CA ALA A 204 -30.46 4.86 -31.67
C ALA A 204 -31.34 6.08 -31.41
N GLN A 205 -31.60 6.86 -32.48
CA GLN A 205 -32.58 7.93 -32.46
C GLN A 205 -33.42 7.94 -33.72
N TYR A 206 -34.72 8.16 -33.58
CA TYR A 206 -35.65 8.25 -34.69
C TYR A 206 -36.59 9.44 -34.54
N GLY A 207 -36.76 10.21 -35.61
CA GLY A 207 -37.77 11.26 -35.64
C GLY A 207 -39.17 10.67 -35.51
N LEU A 208 -40.05 11.36 -34.78
CA LEU A 208 -41.43 10.91 -34.54
C LEU A 208 -42.20 10.66 -35.84
N ALA A 209 -41.90 11.45 -36.87
CA ALA A 209 -42.46 11.32 -38.22
C ALA A 209 -42.16 9.96 -38.91
N CYS A 210 -41.07 9.29 -38.51
CA CYS A 210 -40.70 7.97 -39.02
C CYS A 210 -41.61 6.86 -38.47
N VAL A 211 -42.26 7.10 -37.32
CA VAL A 211 -43.18 6.15 -36.68
C VAL A 211 -44.63 6.49 -37.06
N VAL A 212 -44.98 7.79 -37.05
CA VAL A 212 -46.34 8.27 -37.30
C VAL A 212 -46.32 9.51 -38.19
N LYS A 213 -47.12 9.52 -39.27
CA LYS A 213 -47.13 10.59 -40.28
C LYS A 213 -47.71 11.92 -39.78
N SER A 214 -48.72 11.85 -38.94
CA SER A 214 -49.41 13.00 -38.33
C SER A 214 -49.50 12.72 -36.84
N HIS A 215 -48.90 13.58 -36.03
CA HIS A 215 -48.83 13.38 -34.59
C HIS A 215 -49.28 14.64 -33.84
N ASP A 216 -49.90 14.45 -32.69
CA ASP A 216 -50.21 15.48 -31.71
C ASP A 216 -49.10 15.54 -30.62
N GLU A 217 -49.09 16.59 -29.80
CA GLU A 217 -48.06 16.78 -28.75
C GLU A 217 -47.96 15.59 -27.76
N SER A 218 -49.03 14.81 -27.60
CA SER A 218 -49.08 13.65 -26.70
C SER A 218 -48.48 12.36 -27.28
N ASP A 219 -48.30 12.26 -28.60
CA ASP A 219 -47.88 11.02 -29.25
C ASP A 219 -46.42 10.64 -28.93
N GLY A 220 -45.54 11.64 -28.83
CA GLY A 220 -44.13 11.45 -28.50
C GLY A 220 -43.91 10.76 -27.16
N PRO A 221 -44.37 11.35 -26.04
CA PRO A 221 -44.27 10.73 -24.71
C PRO A 221 -44.95 9.37 -24.63
N TYR A 222 -46.09 9.20 -25.31
CA TYR A 222 -46.82 7.93 -25.32
C TYR A 222 -46.04 6.82 -26.03
N LEU A 223 -45.45 7.10 -27.20
CA LEU A 223 -44.64 6.13 -27.93
C LEU A 223 -43.35 5.77 -27.17
N ALA A 224 -42.71 6.74 -26.52
CA ALA A 224 -41.56 6.49 -25.64
C ALA A 224 -41.93 5.53 -24.50
N GLU A 225 -43.08 5.74 -23.84
CA GLU A 225 -43.56 4.84 -22.79
C GLU A 225 -43.87 3.44 -23.33
N VAL A 226 -44.53 3.34 -24.49
CA VAL A 226 -44.87 2.06 -25.11
C VAL A 226 -43.62 1.29 -25.52
N PHE A 227 -42.62 1.95 -26.12
CA PHE A 227 -41.38 1.29 -26.52
C PHE A 227 -40.51 0.89 -25.33
N THR A 228 -40.49 1.68 -24.26
CA THR A 228 -39.89 1.27 -22.98
C THR A 228 -40.56 0.01 -22.43
N GLN A 229 -41.90 -0.04 -22.45
CA GLN A 229 -42.64 -1.24 -22.04
C GLN A 229 -42.34 -2.44 -22.95
N MET A 230 -42.18 -2.23 -24.26
CA MET A 230 -41.82 -3.29 -25.20
C MET A 230 -40.42 -3.83 -24.94
N ALA A 231 -39.43 -2.96 -24.72
CA ALA A 231 -38.06 -3.34 -24.36
C ALA A 231 -38.04 -4.15 -23.06
N SER A 232 -38.75 -3.71 -22.02
CA SER A 232 -38.86 -4.42 -20.73
C SER A 232 -39.51 -5.82 -20.81
N CYS A 233 -40.21 -6.13 -21.91
CA CYS A 233 -40.79 -7.46 -22.14
C CYS A 233 -39.80 -8.45 -22.75
N VAL A 234 -38.63 -7.99 -23.21
CA VAL A 234 -37.56 -8.81 -23.76
C VAL A 234 -36.45 -8.91 -22.71
N SER A 235 -35.99 -10.12 -22.40
CA SER A 235 -34.85 -10.28 -21.50
C SER A 235 -33.61 -9.67 -22.16
N PRO A 236 -32.77 -8.90 -21.43
CA PRO A 236 -31.49 -8.44 -21.95
C PRO A 236 -30.68 -9.64 -22.47
N LYS A 237 -30.01 -9.48 -23.62
CA LYS A 237 -29.15 -10.54 -24.12
C LYS A 237 -27.95 -10.68 -23.20
N GLU A 238 -27.84 -11.83 -22.52
CA GLU A 238 -26.64 -12.16 -21.74
C GLU A 238 -25.43 -12.17 -22.67
N ASP A 239 -24.39 -11.42 -22.31
CA ASP A 239 -23.10 -11.42 -23.00
C ASP A 239 -22.58 -12.88 -23.10
N PRO A 240 -22.32 -13.39 -24.32
CA PRO A 240 -21.87 -14.76 -24.53
C PRO A 240 -20.61 -15.13 -23.72
N LEU A 241 -19.69 -14.18 -23.51
CA LEU A 241 -18.48 -14.37 -22.72
C LEU A 241 -18.81 -14.45 -21.23
N VAL A 242 -19.65 -13.56 -20.73
CA VAL A 242 -20.10 -13.58 -19.32
C VAL A 242 -20.80 -14.90 -19.00
N LYS A 243 -21.67 -15.36 -19.90
CA LYS A 243 -22.33 -16.65 -19.80
C LYS A 243 -21.33 -17.82 -19.85
N PHE A 244 -20.38 -17.79 -20.78
CA PHE A 244 -19.36 -18.85 -20.86
C PHE A 244 -18.53 -18.95 -19.57
N VAL A 245 -18.18 -17.81 -18.99
CA VAL A 245 -17.43 -17.74 -17.74
C VAL A 245 -18.27 -18.26 -16.57
N SER A 246 -19.55 -17.89 -16.48
CA SER A 246 -20.43 -18.37 -15.40
C SER A 246 -20.64 -19.88 -15.46
N GLU A 247 -20.84 -20.45 -16.65
CA GLU A 247 -20.90 -21.90 -16.87
C GLU A 247 -19.59 -22.60 -16.48
N SER A 248 -18.44 -21.98 -16.77
CA SER A 248 -17.13 -22.53 -16.39
C SER A 248 -16.92 -22.50 -14.87
N ARG A 249 -17.37 -21.45 -14.19
CA ARG A 249 -17.36 -21.37 -12.72
C ARG A 249 -18.24 -22.45 -12.07
N GLN A 250 -19.47 -22.63 -12.55
CA GLN A 250 -20.36 -23.70 -12.09
C GLN A 250 -19.75 -25.08 -12.28
N LEU A 251 -19.04 -25.30 -13.39
CA LEU A 251 -18.33 -26.56 -13.64
C LEU A 251 -17.24 -26.81 -12.59
N ALA A 252 -16.49 -25.76 -12.21
CA ALA A 252 -15.49 -25.84 -11.14
C ALA A 252 -16.12 -26.11 -9.76
N GLU A 253 -17.22 -25.44 -9.42
CA GLU A 253 -17.98 -25.65 -8.18
C GLU A 253 -18.49 -27.10 -8.05
N ASN A 254 -18.84 -27.73 -9.17
CA ASN A 254 -19.23 -29.14 -9.23
C ASN A 254 -18.04 -30.12 -9.16
N GLY A 255 -16.81 -29.63 -8.93
CA GLY A 255 -15.59 -30.43 -8.77
C GLY A 255 -14.77 -30.66 -10.04
N ASN A 256 -15.21 -30.16 -11.20
CA ASN A 256 -14.51 -30.33 -12.48
C ASN A 256 -13.56 -29.16 -12.77
N VAL A 257 -12.69 -28.85 -11.80
CA VAL A 257 -11.80 -27.67 -11.81
C VAL A 257 -10.87 -27.65 -13.03
N ASN A 258 -10.21 -28.77 -13.34
CA ASN A 258 -9.28 -28.82 -14.47
C ASN A 258 -9.97 -28.53 -15.82
N GLU A 259 -11.18 -29.07 -16.00
CA GLU A 259 -11.95 -28.85 -17.23
C GLU A 259 -12.40 -27.39 -17.35
N ALA A 260 -12.86 -26.78 -16.26
CA ALA A 260 -13.21 -25.36 -16.21
C ALA A 260 -12.01 -24.47 -16.58
N VAL A 261 -10.84 -24.73 -15.98
CA VAL A 261 -9.61 -23.99 -16.28
C VAL A 261 -9.18 -24.20 -17.72
N THR A 262 -9.27 -25.42 -18.27
CA THR A 262 -8.97 -25.67 -19.69
C THR A 262 -9.91 -24.90 -20.62
N ARG A 263 -11.22 -24.89 -20.34
CA ARG A 263 -12.22 -24.12 -21.10
C ARG A 263 -11.87 -22.64 -21.14
N LEU A 264 -11.56 -22.04 -20.00
CA LEU A 264 -11.21 -20.62 -19.90
C LEU A 264 -9.88 -20.31 -20.61
N ASN A 265 -8.89 -21.18 -20.50
CA ASN A 265 -7.61 -21.00 -21.22
C ASN A 265 -7.78 -21.02 -22.74
N ILE A 266 -8.64 -21.89 -23.28
CA ILE A 266 -8.91 -21.93 -24.72
C ILE A 266 -9.48 -20.61 -25.20
N VAL A 267 -10.37 -19.97 -24.42
CA VAL A 267 -11.00 -18.70 -24.78
C VAL A 267 -10.01 -17.54 -24.87
N LEU A 268 -8.86 -17.60 -24.18
CA LEU A 268 -7.82 -16.57 -24.27
C LEU A 268 -7.31 -16.35 -25.71
N ASP A 269 -7.35 -17.37 -26.55
CA ASP A 269 -6.90 -17.28 -27.96
C ASP A 269 -7.94 -16.58 -28.87
N TYR A 270 -9.17 -16.38 -28.39
CA TYR A 270 -10.30 -15.89 -29.19
C TYR A 270 -10.86 -14.55 -28.71
N VAL A 271 -10.41 -14.03 -27.57
CA VAL A 271 -10.86 -12.75 -27.01
C VAL A 271 -9.81 -11.65 -27.20
N ASP A 272 -10.28 -10.42 -27.27
CA ASP A 272 -9.43 -9.23 -27.35
C ASP A 272 -8.58 -9.09 -26.08
N ASP A 273 -7.37 -8.52 -26.25
CA ASP A 273 -6.42 -8.31 -25.16
C ASP A 273 -7.02 -7.52 -23.98
N ALA A 274 -7.91 -6.57 -24.28
CA ALA A 274 -8.61 -5.75 -23.27
C ALA A 274 -9.47 -6.56 -22.29
N VAL A 275 -9.88 -7.79 -22.65
CA VAL A 275 -10.77 -8.63 -21.83
C VAL A 275 -10.03 -9.83 -21.24
N LYS A 276 -8.80 -10.12 -21.66
CA LYS A 276 -8.01 -11.26 -21.17
C LYS A 276 -7.80 -11.25 -19.66
N TRP A 277 -7.65 -10.07 -19.05
CA TRP A 277 -7.49 -9.96 -17.60
C TRP A 277 -8.69 -10.56 -16.85
N TYR A 278 -9.91 -10.39 -17.39
CA TYR A 278 -11.12 -10.93 -16.79
C TYR A 278 -11.08 -12.46 -16.79
N ILE A 279 -10.56 -13.07 -17.86
CA ILE A 279 -10.38 -14.52 -17.96
C ILE A 279 -9.31 -15.01 -16.98
N TYR A 280 -8.14 -14.35 -16.92
CA TYR A 280 -7.09 -14.68 -15.96
C TYR A 280 -7.56 -14.56 -14.51
N TYR A 281 -8.34 -13.52 -14.19
CA TYR A 281 -8.98 -13.35 -12.89
C TYR A 281 -9.87 -14.54 -12.53
N ASN A 282 -10.76 -14.95 -13.44
CA ASN A 282 -11.66 -16.08 -13.21
C ASN A 282 -10.90 -17.40 -13.04
N ILE A 283 -9.84 -17.63 -13.83
CA ILE A 283 -8.97 -18.80 -13.67
C ILE A 283 -8.28 -18.76 -12.30
N ALA A 284 -7.70 -17.62 -11.91
CA ALA A 284 -7.01 -17.46 -10.64
C ALA A 284 -7.94 -17.69 -9.44
N ASP A 285 -9.17 -17.17 -9.50
CA ASP A 285 -10.19 -17.35 -8.48
C ASP A 285 -10.58 -18.83 -8.33
N ILE A 286 -10.88 -19.51 -9.44
CA ILE A 286 -11.19 -20.96 -9.44
C ILE A 286 -10.04 -21.77 -8.81
N LEU A 287 -8.79 -21.46 -9.17
CA LEU A 287 -7.61 -22.14 -8.64
C LEU A 287 -7.41 -21.85 -7.15
N TYR A 288 -7.67 -20.62 -6.71
CA TYR A 288 -7.61 -20.23 -5.31
C TYR A 288 -8.62 -21.01 -4.47
N GLN A 289 -9.89 -21.07 -4.92
CA GLN A 289 -10.94 -21.81 -4.21
C GLN A 289 -10.65 -23.32 -4.14
N ASN A 290 -9.97 -23.86 -5.16
CA ASN A 290 -9.51 -25.26 -5.16
C ASN A 290 -8.23 -25.50 -4.33
N GLY A 291 -7.59 -24.45 -3.79
CA GLY A 291 -6.38 -24.54 -2.98
C GLY A 291 -5.07 -24.66 -3.78
N ASP A 292 -5.08 -24.50 -5.11
CA ASP A 292 -3.88 -24.46 -5.95
C ASP A 292 -3.33 -23.03 -6.01
N TYR A 293 -2.86 -22.53 -4.85
CA TYR A 293 -2.45 -21.14 -4.67
C TYR A 293 -1.28 -20.75 -5.57
N LYS A 294 -0.39 -21.69 -5.91
CA LYS A 294 0.76 -21.40 -6.77
C LYS A 294 0.30 -21.04 -8.19
N LYS A 295 -0.57 -21.84 -8.79
CA LYS A 295 -1.12 -21.54 -10.12
C LYS A 295 -2.05 -20.33 -10.11
N ALA A 296 -2.75 -20.08 -8.99
CA ALA A 296 -3.53 -18.87 -8.83
C ALA A 296 -2.64 -17.62 -8.92
N ILE A 297 -1.49 -17.60 -8.24
CA ILE A 297 -0.50 -16.51 -8.31
C ILE A 297 0.04 -16.36 -9.74
N GLU A 298 0.39 -17.47 -10.40
CA GLU A 298 0.89 -17.45 -11.79
C GLU A 298 -0.13 -16.81 -12.75
N ASN A 299 -1.42 -17.14 -12.64
CA ASN A 299 -2.47 -16.52 -13.45
C ASN A 299 -2.72 -15.06 -13.07
N CYS A 300 -2.59 -14.70 -11.79
CA CYS A 300 -2.66 -13.30 -11.38
C CYS A 300 -1.55 -12.47 -12.03
N ASN A 301 -0.33 -13.00 -12.09
CA ASN A 301 0.80 -12.33 -12.75
C ASN A 301 0.51 -12.11 -14.26
N LEU A 302 0.05 -13.15 -14.96
CA LEU A 302 -0.31 -13.04 -16.37
C LEU A 302 -1.40 -11.98 -16.63
N GLY A 303 -2.41 -11.90 -15.76
CA GLY A 303 -3.43 -10.86 -15.84
C GLY A 303 -2.90 -9.46 -15.52
N LEU A 304 -1.99 -9.34 -14.55
CA LEU A 304 -1.42 -8.05 -14.16
C LEU A 304 -0.47 -7.47 -15.21
N ASP A 305 0.19 -8.33 -16.00
CA ASP A 305 1.08 -7.91 -17.09
C ASP A 305 0.35 -7.17 -18.22
N ILE A 306 -0.96 -7.32 -18.33
CA ILE A 306 -1.81 -6.71 -19.38
C ILE A 306 -2.80 -5.67 -18.85
N CYS A 307 -2.97 -5.57 -17.52
CA CYS A 307 -3.87 -4.61 -16.92
C CYS A 307 -3.24 -3.21 -16.85
N GLU A 308 -4.06 -2.18 -17.02
CA GLU A 308 -3.64 -0.83 -16.65
C GLU A 308 -3.40 -0.74 -15.14
N PRO A 309 -2.37 0.02 -14.71
CA PRO A 309 -2.18 0.34 -13.29
C PRO A 309 -3.46 0.90 -12.68
N GLU A 310 -3.74 0.54 -11.43
CA GLU A 310 -4.90 1.06 -10.67
C GLU A 310 -6.30 0.72 -11.23
N SER A 311 -6.38 -0.07 -12.31
CA SER A 311 -7.66 -0.51 -12.89
C SER A 311 -8.46 -1.44 -11.96
N TYR A 312 -9.75 -1.61 -12.28
CA TYR A 312 -10.62 -2.60 -11.65
C TYR A 312 -9.97 -4.00 -11.69
N GLY A 313 -9.44 -4.40 -12.85
CA GLY A 313 -8.78 -5.69 -13.04
C GLY A 313 -7.53 -5.85 -12.16
N THR A 314 -6.68 -4.82 -12.09
CA THR A 314 -5.51 -4.81 -11.21
C THR A 314 -5.90 -5.02 -9.74
N THR A 315 -6.94 -4.34 -9.27
CA THR A 315 -7.44 -4.48 -7.90
C THR A 315 -7.92 -5.91 -7.61
N MET A 316 -8.71 -6.49 -8.51
CA MET A 316 -9.23 -7.85 -8.35
C MET A 316 -8.12 -8.91 -8.35
N LEU A 317 -7.18 -8.82 -9.29
CA LEU A 317 -6.06 -9.75 -9.41
C LEU A 317 -5.12 -9.67 -8.20
N LYS A 318 -4.75 -8.46 -7.74
CA LYS A 318 -3.94 -8.28 -6.52
C LYS A 318 -4.66 -8.82 -5.29
N SER A 319 -5.99 -8.68 -5.20
CA SER A 319 -6.79 -9.18 -4.08
C SER A 319 -6.70 -10.71 -3.91
N ILE A 320 -6.78 -11.43 -5.03
CA ILE A 320 -6.55 -12.88 -5.04
C ILE A 320 -5.08 -13.19 -4.77
N ARG A 321 -4.16 -12.47 -5.42
CA ARG A 321 -2.72 -12.76 -5.37
C ARG A 321 -2.15 -12.63 -3.96
N PHE A 322 -2.42 -11.54 -3.24
CA PHE A 322 -1.94 -11.41 -1.85
C PHE A 322 -2.58 -12.46 -0.93
N SER A 323 -3.84 -12.82 -1.17
CA SER A 323 -4.54 -13.85 -0.39
C SER A 323 -3.97 -15.24 -0.65
N ALA A 324 -3.50 -15.51 -1.87
CA ALA A 324 -2.82 -16.75 -2.23
C ALA A 324 -1.38 -16.79 -1.67
N MET A 325 -0.66 -15.67 -1.70
CA MET A 325 0.69 -15.52 -1.14
C MET A 325 0.70 -15.74 0.37
N GLU A 326 -0.31 -15.25 1.08
CA GLU A 326 -0.53 -15.54 2.50
C GLU A 326 -0.56 -17.05 2.77
N LYS A 327 -1.28 -17.83 1.94
CA LYS A 327 -1.35 -19.30 2.08
C LYS A 327 -0.02 -19.99 1.78
N GLN A 328 0.85 -19.34 1.02
CA GLN A 328 2.22 -19.80 0.73
C GLN A 328 3.25 -19.26 1.74
N SER A 329 2.82 -18.49 2.75
CA SER A 329 3.71 -17.79 3.70
C SER A 329 4.66 -16.76 3.04
N ASP A 330 4.31 -16.26 1.86
CA ASP A 330 5.03 -15.16 1.21
C ASP A 330 4.45 -13.80 1.63
N PHE A 331 4.68 -13.46 2.90
CA PHE A 331 4.20 -12.20 3.49
C PHE A 331 4.89 -10.97 2.89
N MET A 332 6.11 -11.16 2.37
CA MET A 332 6.95 -10.14 1.75
C MET A 332 6.29 -9.55 0.52
N THR A 333 5.85 -10.41 -0.39
CA THR A 333 5.21 -9.97 -1.63
C THR A 333 3.74 -9.60 -1.36
N ALA A 334 3.07 -10.33 -0.46
CA ALA A 334 1.67 -10.08 -0.10
C ALA A 334 1.45 -8.66 0.44
N ARG A 335 2.37 -8.12 1.26
CA ARG A 335 2.21 -6.77 1.82
C ARG A 335 2.20 -5.68 0.75
N LYS A 336 2.94 -5.87 -0.36
CA LYS A 336 3.03 -4.89 -1.47
C LYS A 336 1.67 -4.77 -2.18
N ASP A 337 1.12 -5.90 -2.61
CA ASP A 337 -0.20 -5.97 -3.24
C ASP A 337 -1.33 -5.50 -2.31
N CYS A 338 -1.21 -5.85 -1.03
CA CYS A 338 -2.17 -5.44 -0.01
C CYS A 338 -2.20 -3.92 0.15
N LEU A 339 -1.03 -3.25 0.17
CA LEU A 339 -0.95 -1.78 0.19
C LEU A 339 -1.62 -1.17 -1.04
N ASP A 340 -1.35 -1.70 -2.24
CA ASP A 340 -1.95 -1.18 -3.47
C ASP A 340 -3.47 -1.27 -3.43
N VAL A 341 -4.01 -2.41 -3.02
CA VAL A 341 -5.47 -2.60 -2.91
C VAL A 341 -6.05 -1.65 -1.85
N MET A 342 -5.38 -1.41 -0.73
CA MET A 342 -5.83 -0.42 0.26
C MET A 342 -5.92 1.00 -0.33
N ARG A 343 -4.95 1.38 -1.18
CA ARG A 343 -4.88 2.73 -1.76
C ARG A 343 -5.89 2.91 -2.89
N TYR A 344 -5.94 1.97 -3.83
CA TYR A 344 -6.63 2.15 -5.13
C TYR A 344 -8.00 1.49 -5.22
N ALA A 345 -8.35 0.53 -4.35
CA ALA A 345 -9.68 -0.06 -4.39
C ALA A 345 -10.77 0.95 -4.00
N SER A 346 -11.86 0.92 -4.77
CA SER A 346 -13.10 1.65 -4.55
C SER A 346 -14.16 0.74 -3.91
N ASP A 347 -15.04 0.19 -4.73
CA ASP A 347 -16.25 -0.55 -4.43
C ASP A 347 -16.19 -2.00 -4.93
N GLN A 348 -15.01 -2.45 -5.40
CA GLN A 348 -14.80 -3.82 -5.82
C GLN A 348 -15.02 -4.81 -4.67
N GLU A 349 -15.72 -5.90 -4.96
CA GLU A 349 -16.03 -6.96 -4.01
C GLU A 349 -15.47 -8.30 -4.50
N TRP A 350 -14.89 -9.05 -3.58
CA TRP A 350 -14.45 -10.42 -3.81
C TRP A 350 -15.04 -11.32 -2.72
N ASN A 351 -15.77 -12.35 -3.14
CA ASN A 351 -16.53 -13.26 -2.24
C ASN A 351 -17.50 -12.54 -1.30
N GLY A 352 -18.12 -11.44 -1.75
CA GLY A 352 -19.10 -10.67 -0.97
C GLY A 352 -18.51 -9.76 0.11
N GLU A 353 -17.18 -9.58 0.13
CA GLU A 353 -16.50 -8.60 0.98
C GLU A 353 -15.73 -7.61 0.11
N ARG A 354 -15.69 -6.33 0.53
CA ARG A 354 -14.97 -5.29 -0.19
C ARG A 354 -13.47 -5.55 -0.19
N CYS A 355 -12.83 -5.51 -1.35
CA CYS A 355 -11.39 -5.75 -1.51
C CYS A 355 -10.55 -4.82 -0.62
N LYS A 356 -10.93 -3.55 -0.52
CA LYS A 356 -10.29 -2.57 0.35
C LYS A 356 -10.32 -2.99 1.83
N GLN A 357 -11.43 -3.56 2.28
CA GLN A 357 -11.61 -3.99 3.66
C GLN A 357 -10.79 -5.24 3.96
N ILE A 358 -10.78 -6.22 3.06
CA ILE A 358 -9.92 -7.42 3.15
C ILE A 358 -8.46 -6.99 3.29
N ALA A 359 -7.99 -6.10 2.41
CA ALA A 359 -6.62 -5.63 2.43
C ALA A 359 -6.30 -4.88 3.74
N THR A 360 -7.14 -3.94 4.16
CA THR A 360 -6.97 -3.20 5.42
C THR A 360 -6.88 -4.11 6.64
N ASN A 361 -7.70 -5.16 6.69
CA ASN A 361 -7.72 -6.12 7.79
C ASN A 361 -6.45 -6.99 7.85
N LYS A 362 -5.83 -7.29 6.69
CA LYS A 362 -4.66 -8.18 6.61
C LYS A 362 -3.33 -7.45 6.62
N PHE A 363 -3.25 -6.20 6.16
CA PHE A 363 -2.00 -5.48 5.96
C PHE A 363 -1.08 -5.49 7.18
N ASN A 364 -1.61 -5.15 8.37
CA ASN A 364 -0.81 -5.11 9.59
C ASN A 364 -0.15 -6.46 9.89
N SER A 365 -0.86 -7.58 9.67
CA SER A 365 -0.30 -8.91 9.91
C SER A 365 0.85 -9.24 8.96
N PHE A 366 0.78 -8.81 7.70
CA PHE A 366 1.84 -9.00 6.72
C PHE A 366 3.05 -8.11 7.03
N ASP A 367 2.79 -6.87 7.41
CA ASP A 367 3.84 -5.90 7.74
C ASP A 367 4.60 -6.30 9.01
N GLU A 368 3.89 -6.70 10.08
CA GLU A 368 4.50 -7.24 11.30
C GLU A 368 5.36 -8.49 11.02
N ASN A 369 4.88 -9.38 10.14
CA ASN A 369 5.64 -10.57 9.77
C ASN A 369 6.96 -10.20 9.08
N TYR A 370 6.92 -9.32 8.07
CA TYR A 370 8.13 -8.82 7.41
C TYR A 370 9.10 -8.19 8.41
N ILE A 371 8.60 -7.28 9.24
CA ILE A 371 9.41 -6.51 10.20
C ILE A 371 10.10 -7.44 11.20
N SER A 372 9.39 -8.44 11.73
CA SER A 372 9.95 -9.40 12.68
C SER A 372 11.10 -10.24 12.09
N HIS A 373 11.12 -10.44 10.78
CA HIS A 373 12.17 -11.19 10.07
C HIS A 373 13.20 -10.28 9.38
N PHE A 374 12.98 -8.97 9.33
CA PHE A 374 13.79 -8.03 8.56
C PHE A 374 15.30 -8.15 8.83
N LEU A 375 15.70 -8.23 10.10
CA LEU A 375 17.12 -8.34 10.48
C LEU A 375 17.74 -9.71 10.15
N SER A 376 16.91 -10.72 9.92
CA SER A 376 17.35 -12.07 9.51
C SER A 376 17.48 -12.23 8.00
N LEU A 377 17.01 -11.26 7.22
CA LEU A 377 17.11 -11.28 5.76
C LEU A 377 18.58 -11.26 5.30
N PRO A 378 18.87 -11.82 4.11
CA PRO A 378 20.16 -11.67 3.46
C PRO A 378 20.56 -10.20 3.37
N TYR A 379 21.86 -9.92 3.53
CA TYR A 379 22.37 -8.54 3.60
C TYR A 379 21.88 -7.68 2.43
N ASN A 380 21.83 -8.21 1.21
CA ASN A 380 21.40 -7.46 0.03
C ASN A 380 19.93 -7.02 0.09
N GLU A 381 19.05 -7.76 0.75
CA GLU A 381 17.63 -7.43 0.89
C GLU A 381 17.37 -6.40 1.99
N ARG A 382 18.20 -6.40 3.04
CA ARG A 382 18.14 -5.43 4.15
C ARG A 382 19.19 -4.32 4.04
N LYS A 383 19.87 -4.21 2.89
CA LYS A 383 21.07 -3.37 2.74
C LYS A 383 20.76 -1.90 2.98
N VAL A 384 19.69 -1.41 2.37
CA VAL A 384 19.27 -0.01 2.43
C VAL A 384 17.88 0.05 3.04
N LEU A 385 17.73 0.92 4.03
CA LEU A 385 16.48 1.15 4.77
C LEU A 385 16.06 2.61 4.63
N MET A 386 14.78 2.83 4.37
CA MET A 386 14.12 4.14 4.47
C MET A 386 13.00 4.06 5.51
N PRO A 387 13.21 4.61 6.71
CA PRO A 387 12.14 4.81 7.68
C PRO A 387 11.15 5.85 7.18
N VAL A 388 9.85 5.52 7.16
CA VAL A 388 8.79 6.44 6.71
C VAL A 388 7.75 6.66 7.81
N LYS A 389 7.01 7.77 7.74
CA LYS A 389 5.86 7.97 8.64
C LYS A 389 4.64 7.19 8.16
N GLU A 390 4.45 7.15 6.85
CA GLU A 390 3.33 6.49 6.19
C GLU A 390 3.85 5.77 4.95
N TYR A 391 3.24 4.64 4.61
CA TYR A 391 3.59 3.91 3.40
C TYR A 391 2.91 4.57 2.19
N VAL A 392 3.72 4.94 1.21
CA VAL A 392 3.23 5.31 -0.12
C VAL A 392 3.41 4.15 -1.08
N ASP A 393 4.61 3.59 -1.15
CA ASP A 393 4.94 2.49 -2.05
C ASP A 393 5.91 1.53 -1.34
N LEU A 394 5.83 0.26 -1.73
CA LEU A 394 6.64 -0.86 -1.22
C LEU A 394 7.27 -1.69 -2.36
N HIS A 395 7.13 -1.27 -3.63
CA HIS A 395 7.62 -2.00 -4.80
C HIS A 395 9.10 -1.79 -5.11
N GLN A 396 9.84 -1.13 -4.21
CA GLN A 396 11.29 -0.98 -4.32
C GLN A 396 11.99 -2.32 -4.19
N ASP A 397 13.01 -2.54 -5.02
CA ASP A 397 13.84 -3.75 -5.00
C ASP A 397 15.08 -3.55 -4.13
N ARG A 398 15.63 -2.33 -4.09
CA ARG A 398 16.87 -2.01 -3.37
C ARG A 398 16.64 -1.29 -2.05
N VAL A 399 15.52 -0.60 -1.90
CA VAL A 399 15.15 0.12 -0.68
C VAL A 399 14.12 -0.66 0.12
N SER A 400 14.48 -1.06 1.33
CA SER A 400 13.49 -1.52 2.31
C SER A 400 12.77 -0.33 2.92
N VAL A 401 11.46 -0.27 2.78
CA VAL A 401 10.61 0.78 3.37
C VAL A 401 9.88 0.20 4.59
N ILE A 402 10.07 0.83 5.75
CA ILE A 402 9.47 0.44 7.04
C ILE A 402 8.97 1.68 7.77
N ARG A 403 7.80 1.57 8.39
CA ARG A 403 7.25 2.64 9.23
C ARG A 403 8.06 2.86 10.51
N MET A 404 8.29 4.11 10.87
CA MET A 404 9.10 4.50 12.03
C MET A 404 8.62 3.91 13.36
N ASP A 405 7.30 3.81 13.55
CA ASP A 405 6.69 3.28 14.77
C ASP A 405 6.75 1.76 14.88
N ASN A 406 7.04 1.08 13.77
CA ASN A 406 7.17 -0.38 13.71
C ASN A 406 8.61 -0.83 13.42
N LEU A 407 9.61 0.04 13.55
CA LEU A 407 11.00 -0.36 13.27
C LEU A 407 11.43 -1.52 14.18
N PRO A 408 12.14 -2.53 13.64
CA PRO A 408 12.73 -3.57 14.47
C PRO A 408 13.84 -2.97 15.35
N ALA A 409 14.42 -3.77 16.25
CA ALA A 409 15.45 -3.33 17.21
C ALA A 409 16.78 -2.92 16.54
N ILE A 410 16.76 -1.82 15.80
CA ILE A 410 17.86 -1.22 15.07
C ILE A 410 18.49 -0.12 15.92
N LYS A 411 19.82 -0.11 15.94
CA LYS A 411 20.66 0.92 16.53
C LYS A 411 21.00 1.93 15.44
N PHE A 412 20.41 3.11 15.57
CA PHE A 412 20.75 4.30 14.79
C PHE A 412 21.70 5.22 15.60
N PRO A 413 22.39 6.17 14.95
CA PRO A 413 23.13 7.22 15.67
C PRO A 413 22.20 8.12 16.49
N MET A 414 22.78 8.90 17.41
CA MET A 414 22.02 9.87 18.21
C MET A 414 21.26 10.85 17.32
N GLY A 415 19.99 11.12 17.64
CA GLY A 415 19.10 11.98 16.86
C GLY A 415 18.41 11.30 15.66
N HIS A 416 18.63 10.01 15.44
CA HIS A 416 18.00 9.19 14.40
C HIS A 416 17.04 8.15 15.00
N PRO A 417 16.11 7.55 14.22
CA PRO A 417 15.88 7.73 12.78
C PRO A 417 15.16 9.02 12.42
N ILE A 418 15.45 9.51 11.21
CA ILE A 418 14.79 10.64 10.55
C ILE A 418 13.95 10.08 9.40
N ALA A 419 12.68 10.51 9.33
CA ALA A 419 11.74 10.10 8.28
C ALA A 419 12.28 10.44 6.89
N ASN A 420 12.09 9.53 5.94
CA ASN A 420 12.42 9.63 4.52
C ASN A 420 13.92 9.79 4.22
N GLN A 421 14.78 9.62 5.23
CA GLN A 421 16.23 9.56 5.05
C GLN A 421 16.67 8.10 4.81
N LEU A 422 17.69 7.93 3.98
CA LEU A 422 18.28 6.62 3.69
C LEU A 422 19.33 6.23 4.74
N TYR A 423 19.34 4.94 5.06
CA TYR A 423 20.33 4.31 5.92
C TYR A 423 20.91 3.06 5.25
N VAL A 424 22.18 2.79 5.48
CA VAL A 424 22.86 1.56 5.05
C VAL A 424 23.10 0.68 6.27
N GLY A 425 22.68 -0.58 6.19
CA GLY A 425 22.93 -1.57 7.22
C GLY A 425 24.41 -1.93 7.29
N HIS A 426 24.91 -2.20 8.50
CA HIS A 426 26.26 -2.72 8.67
C HIS A 426 26.33 -4.15 8.11
N PRO A 427 27.36 -4.50 7.31
CA PRO A 427 27.44 -5.82 6.66
C PRO A 427 27.50 -6.98 7.66
N LEU A 428 28.23 -6.79 8.76
CA LEU A 428 28.47 -7.83 9.77
C LEU A 428 27.61 -7.71 11.04
N ILE A 429 26.88 -6.60 11.23
CA ILE A 429 26.06 -6.36 12.44
C ILE A 429 24.64 -6.04 11.98
N PRO A 430 23.72 -7.03 11.97
CA PRO A 430 22.40 -6.84 11.38
C PRO A 430 21.61 -5.67 11.96
N SER A 431 21.74 -5.43 13.26
CA SER A 431 20.99 -4.39 13.96
C SER A 431 21.61 -2.99 13.89
N LYS A 432 22.68 -2.73 13.14
CA LYS A 432 23.33 -1.41 13.08
C LYS A 432 23.07 -0.77 11.72
N TYR A 433 22.49 0.43 11.70
CA TYR A 433 22.22 1.18 10.48
C TYR A 433 22.81 2.58 10.56
N ILE A 434 23.40 3.02 9.46
CA ILE A 434 24.20 4.24 9.39
C ILE A 434 23.62 5.16 8.31
N PRO A 435 23.52 6.48 8.54
CA PRO A 435 23.05 7.41 7.52
C PRO A 435 23.80 7.25 6.19
N PHE A 436 23.04 7.20 5.10
CA PHE A 436 23.55 6.97 3.74
C PHE A 436 24.58 8.03 3.29
N GLU A 437 24.58 9.21 3.90
CA GLU A 437 25.53 10.27 3.59
C GLU A 437 26.96 9.97 4.07
N ASN A 438 27.09 9.27 5.20
CA ASN A 438 28.34 9.11 5.92
C ASN A 438 28.73 7.65 6.16
N TYR A 439 27.94 6.68 5.70
CA TYR A 439 28.18 5.26 6.00
C TYR A 439 29.58 4.76 5.62
N GLN A 440 30.14 5.21 4.50
CA GLN A 440 31.49 4.81 4.10
C GLN A 440 32.55 5.31 5.08
N LEU A 441 32.41 6.55 5.56
CA LEU A 441 33.31 7.15 6.55
C LEU A 441 33.22 6.38 7.88
N GLU A 442 32.01 6.10 8.34
CA GLU A 442 31.79 5.40 9.61
C GLU A 442 32.29 3.96 9.58
N LEU A 443 32.01 3.19 8.51
CA LEU A 443 32.49 1.81 8.37
C LEU A 443 34.02 1.75 8.31
N VAL A 444 34.67 2.67 7.58
CA VAL A 444 36.13 2.76 7.56
C VAL A 444 36.68 3.14 8.92
N GLY A 445 36.04 4.11 9.61
CA GLY A 445 36.41 4.50 10.98
C GLY A 445 36.31 3.33 11.96
N ASP A 446 35.23 2.56 11.92
CA ASP A 446 35.05 1.35 12.74
C ASP A 446 36.15 0.32 12.48
N LYS A 447 36.44 0.05 11.20
CA LYS A 447 37.49 -0.90 10.80
C LYS A 447 38.89 -0.45 11.22
N VAL A 448 39.21 0.83 11.09
CA VAL A 448 40.50 1.40 11.54
C VAL A 448 40.64 1.30 13.05
N ARG A 449 39.58 1.65 13.81
CA ARG A 449 39.59 1.56 15.28
C ARG A 449 39.80 0.12 15.75
N GLU A 450 39.09 -0.83 15.16
CA GLU A 450 39.25 -2.25 15.49
C GLU A 450 40.66 -2.76 15.15
N PHE A 451 41.21 -2.39 14.00
CA PHE A 451 42.60 -2.72 13.66
C PHE A 451 43.60 -2.14 14.67
N CYS A 452 43.41 -0.89 15.10
CA CYS A 452 44.27 -0.25 16.10
C CYS A 452 44.19 -0.99 17.45
N MET A 453 43.00 -1.42 17.87
CA MET A 453 42.84 -2.25 19.06
C MET A 453 43.61 -3.56 18.95
N LEU A 454 43.51 -4.24 17.80
CA LEU A 454 44.28 -5.46 17.52
C LEU A 454 45.79 -5.21 17.54
N ALA A 455 46.26 -4.14 16.89
CA ALA A 455 47.67 -3.78 16.87
C ALA A 455 48.21 -3.49 18.28
N GLN A 456 47.45 -2.76 19.10
CA GLN A 456 47.79 -2.49 20.50
C GLN A 456 47.87 -3.78 21.33
N SER A 457 46.88 -4.67 21.20
CA SER A 457 46.86 -5.95 21.93
C SER A 457 47.98 -6.91 21.49
N LEU A 458 48.52 -6.73 20.29
CA LEU A 458 49.70 -7.43 19.77
C LEU A 458 51.05 -6.80 20.20
N GLY A 459 51.00 -5.74 21.01
CA GLY A 459 52.16 -5.07 21.58
C GLY A 459 52.77 -4.00 20.68
N ALA A 460 51.93 -3.20 20.02
CA ALA A 460 52.39 -2.02 19.29
C ALA A 460 53.06 -1.02 20.23
N THR A 461 54.19 -0.44 19.80
CA THR A 461 54.88 0.67 20.45
C THR A 461 54.57 2.00 19.77
N GLU A 462 54.17 1.96 18.50
CA GLU A 462 53.75 3.14 17.75
C GLU A 462 52.73 2.72 16.69
N ILE A 463 51.66 3.50 16.58
CA ILE A 463 50.70 3.43 15.49
C ILE A 463 50.62 4.81 14.86
N SER A 464 50.82 4.89 13.55
CA SER A 464 50.66 6.12 12.77
C SER A 464 49.77 5.84 11.58
N ILE A 465 48.72 6.64 11.43
CA ILE A 465 47.77 6.54 10.33
C ILE A 465 47.99 7.73 9.41
N GLU A 466 48.14 7.47 8.10
CA GLU A 466 48.31 8.49 7.07
C GLU A 466 47.28 8.29 5.96
N CYS A 467 46.69 9.37 5.44
CA CYS A 467 45.84 9.31 4.26
C CYS A 467 46.68 9.57 3.00
N LEU A 468 46.81 8.57 2.11
CA LEU A 468 47.70 8.63 0.95
C LEU A 468 47.14 9.45 -0.22
N ASN A 469 45.84 9.74 -0.23
CA ASN A 469 45.14 10.39 -1.36
C ASN A 469 44.78 11.85 -1.09
N SER A 470 45.26 12.47 0.00
CA SER A 470 45.11 13.92 0.18
C SER A 470 45.86 14.63 -0.94
N SER A 471 45.14 15.37 -1.78
CA SER A 471 45.77 16.20 -2.80
C SER A 471 46.74 17.15 -2.09
N SER A 472 48.03 17.01 -2.35
CA SER A 472 49.04 17.96 -1.93
C SER A 472 48.80 19.28 -2.67
N SER A 473 48.04 20.18 -2.08
CA SER A 473 48.02 21.59 -2.46
C SER A 473 47.89 22.46 -1.22
N ASN A 474 48.94 22.46 -0.41
CA ASN A 474 49.30 23.63 0.38
C ASN A 474 50.79 23.58 0.75
N GLU A 475 51.64 23.72 -0.27
CA GLU A 475 52.87 24.49 -0.12
C GLU A 475 53.01 25.42 -1.33
N MET A 476 53.30 26.69 -1.04
CA MET A 476 53.68 27.79 -1.93
C MET A 476 52.60 28.48 -2.77
N GLY A 477 52.31 29.73 -2.37
CA GLY A 477 51.97 30.79 -3.33
C GLY A 477 50.94 31.80 -2.83
N SER A 478 51.36 32.70 -1.94
CA SER A 478 50.71 34.01 -1.84
C SER A 478 50.72 34.67 -3.21
N ASN A 479 49.56 34.81 -3.85
CA ASN A 479 49.34 35.83 -4.87
C ASN A 479 47.93 36.37 -4.71
N GLN A 480 47.83 37.42 -3.91
CA GLN A 480 46.83 38.45 -4.14
C GLN A 480 47.03 38.98 -5.56
N GLN A 481 46.11 38.65 -6.48
CA GLN A 481 45.88 39.48 -7.65
C GLN A 481 44.44 39.98 -7.61
N ASN A 482 44.33 41.24 -7.16
CA ASN A 482 43.21 42.09 -7.49
C ASN A 482 43.14 42.23 -9.02
N ILE A 483 42.05 41.77 -9.64
CA ILE A 483 41.68 42.24 -10.98
C ILE A 483 40.19 42.60 -10.95
N SER A 484 39.98 43.90 -10.83
CA SER A 484 38.79 44.63 -11.27
C SER A 484 38.51 44.36 -12.75
N GLY A 485 37.25 44.14 -13.12
CA GLY A 485 36.83 44.14 -14.52
C GLY A 485 35.55 43.36 -14.76
N GLU A 486 34.45 44.08 -14.91
CA GLU A 486 33.14 43.57 -15.31
C GLU A 486 33.17 42.83 -16.65
N ALA A 487 32.13 42.01 -16.83
CA ALA A 487 31.63 41.40 -18.05
C ALA A 487 32.15 39.99 -18.40
N GLY A 488 31.25 39.02 -18.21
CA GLY A 488 31.09 37.96 -19.19
C GLY A 488 31.83 36.65 -18.93
N ASN A 489 31.65 36.06 -17.74
CA ASN A 489 31.74 34.60 -17.58
C ASN A 489 30.77 34.17 -16.47
N ARG A 490 29.50 33.98 -16.85
CA ARG A 490 28.66 33.00 -16.14
C ARG A 490 29.29 31.64 -16.41
N LEU A 491 30.26 31.27 -15.58
CA LEU A 491 30.80 29.91 -15.53
C LEU A 491 29.60 28.99 -15.32
N LEU A 492 29.30 28.22 -16.36
CA LEU A 492 28.56 26.98 -16.29
C LEU A 492 29.32 26.08 -15.31
N LYS A 493 28.92 26.12 -14.02
CA LYS A 493 29.29 25.11 -13.03
C LYS A 493 28.60 23.81 -13.43
N GLY A 494 29.24 23.09 -14.35
CA GLY A 494 28.82 21.76 -14.74
C GLY A 494 29.02 20.79 -13.59
N LYS A 495 28.18 19.75 -13.54
CA LYS A 495 28.17 18.66 -12.54
C LYS A 495 29.57 18.13 -12.15
N GLY A 496 30.57 18.21 -13.04
CA GLY A 496 31.95 17.79 -12.81
C GLY A 496 32.70 18.48 -11.66
N GLU A 497 32.50 19.79 -11.39
CA GLU A 497 33.18 20.48 -10.27
C GLU A 497 32.59 20.10 -8.90
N TYR A 498 31.27 19.91 -8.84
CA TYR A 498 30.56 19.57 -7.60
C TYR A 498 30.98 18.18 -7.05
N HIS A 499 31.25 17.22 -7.94
CA HIS A 499 31.73 15.88 -7.55
C HIS A 499 33.16 15.92 -6.99
N GLN A 500 34.02 16.78 -7.52
CA GLN A 500 35.42 16.89 -7.10
C GLN A 500 35.52 17.53 -5.71
N ASP A 501 34.70 18.53 -5.42
CA ASP A 501 34.67 19.19 -4.11
C ASP A 501 34.16 18.26 -3.00
N ARG A 502 33.14 17.44 -3.26
CA ARG A 502 32.58 16.52 -2.24
C ARG A 502 33.52 15.35 -1.91
N SER A 503 34.20 14.81 -2.92
CA SER A 503 35.20 13.75 -2.71
C SER A 503 36.39 14.24 -1.87
N ARG A 504 36.83 15.48 -2.10
CA ARG A 504 37.83 16.14 -1.25
C ARG A 504 37.36 16.32 0.18
N GLN A 505 36.12 16.76 0.40
CA GLN A 505 35.55 16.88 1.75
C GLN A 505 35.55 15.56 2.53
N MET A 506 35.28 14.41 1.88
CA MET A 506 35.35 13.10 2.54
C MET A 506 36.78 12.77 2.97
N ILE A 507 37.76 12.98 2.07
CA ILE A 507 39.19 12.75 2.35
C ILE A 507 39.68 13.67 3.47
N ASP A 508 39.24 14.94 3.47
CA ASP A 508 39.56 15.90 4.52
C ASP A 508 38.93 15.51 5.85
N LYS A 509 37.67 15.06 5.87
CA LYS A 509 37.03 14.55 7.10
C LYS A 509 37.74 13.30 7.62
N LEU A 510 38.10 12.36 6.75
CA LEU A 510 38.90 11.17 7.11
C LEU A 510 40.25 11.55 7.70
N SER A 511 40.96 12.51 7.08
CA SER A 511 42.26 12.94 7.55
C SER A 511 42.17 13.62 8.91
N HIS A 512 41.20 14.51 9.14
CA HIS A 512 41.03 15.16 10.44
C HIS A 512 40.54 14.21 11.53
N SER A 513 39.69 13.23 11.21
CA SER A 513 39.08 12.34 12.21
C SER A 513 39.90 11.09 12.56
N ILE A 514 40.81 10.64 11.67
CA ILE A 514 41.48 9.34 11.81
C ILE A 514 43.02 9.43 11.71
N CYS A 515 43.59 10.51 11.17
CA CYS A 515 45.04 10.68 11.08
C CYS A 515 45.63 10.95 12.47
N ILE A 516 46.11 9.91 13.14
CA ILE A 516 46.64 9.98 14.49
C ILE A 516 48.00 9.28 14.53
N ARG A 517 48.92 9.84 15.31
CA ARG A 517 50.18 9.21 15.69
C ARG A 517 50.22 9.00 17.20
N GLN A 518 50.17 7.75 17.63
CA GLN A 518 50.15 7.37 19.04
C GLN A 518 51.36 6.51 19.37
N LYS A 519 51.93 6.72 20.55
CA LYS A 519 53.04 5.92 21.10
C LYS A 519 52.58 5.22 22.36
N PHE A 520 53.04 3.98 22.52
CA PHE A 520 52.61 3.09 23.59
C PHE A 520 53.82 2.40 24.23
N THR A 521 53.64 1.98 25.49
CA THR A 521 54.60 1.11 26.18
C THR A 521 53.90 -0.21 26.50
N PRO A 522 53.90 -1.18 25.57
CA PRO A 522 53.18 -2.43 25.74
C PRO A 522 53.86 -3.28 26.83
N CYS A 523 53.08 -3.72 27.83
CA CYS A 523 53.57 -4.56 28.93
C CYS A 523 52.90 -5.95 28.97
N ASN A 524 51.86 -6.15 28.18
CA ASN A 524 51.04 -7.36 28.19
C ASN A 524 51.49 -8.36 27.13
N LYS A 525 51.20 -9.64 27.38
CA LYS A 525 51.41 -10.71 26.40
C LYS A 525 50.50 -10.48 25.18
N PRO A 526 51.02 -10.58 23.94
CA PRO A 526 50.22 -10.45 22.74
C PRO A 526 49.01 -11.39 22.71
N SER A 527 47.83 -10.84 22.44
CA SER A 527 46.56 -11.57 22.37
C SER A 527 45.60 -10.89 21.38
N ILE A 528 44.54 -11.61 20.98
CA ILE A 528 43.44 -11.08 20.18
C ILE A 528 42.39 -10.55 21.17
N PRO A 529 41.86 -9.32 21.02
CA PRO A 529 40.80 -8.81 21.87
C PRO A 529 39.50 -9.63 21.72
N GLU A 530 38.63 -9.58 22.72
CA GLU A 530 37.30 -10.20 22.65
C GLU A 530 36.35 -9.37 21.77
N ASN A 531 35.38 -10.03 21.12
CA ASN A 531 34.30 -9.41 20.32
C ASN A 531 34.76 -8.56 19.13
N MET A 532 35.78 -9.03 18.41
CA MET A 532 36.23 -8.43 17.14
C MET A 532 35.18 -8.67 16.05
N VAL A 533 34.72 -7.60 15.39
CA VAL A 533 33.68 -7.66 14.36
C VAL A 533 34.27 -7.95 12.99
N TRP A 534 35.34 -7.25 12.62
CA TRP A 534 35.97 -7.34 11.29
C TRP A 534 37.04 -8.44 11.20
N TYR A 535 37.68 -8.81 12.32
CA TYR A 535 38.84 -9.71 12.30
C TYR A 535 38.63 -11.04 11.56
N ASP A 536 37.47 -11.68 11.73
CA ASP A 536 37.18 -12.98 11.14
C ASP A 536 37.07 -12.92 9.60
N ASP A 537 36.70 -11.75 9.06
CA ASP A 537 36.55 -11.48 7.63
C ASP A 537 37.77 -10.79 6.99
N GLU A 538 38.85 -10.58 7.75
CA GLU A 538 40.06 -9.89 7.29
C GLU A 538 41.32 -10.80 7.28
N PRO A 539 41.60 -11.50 6.16
CA PRO A 539 42.74 -12.40 6.05
C PRO A 539 44.11 -11.72 6.26
N SER A 540 44.24 -10.43 5.95
CA SER A 540 45.48 -9.68 6.22
C SER A 540 45.74 -9.54 7.72
N TRP A 541 44.69 -9.34 8.52
CA TRP A 541 44.79 -9.22 9.98
C TRP A 541 45.09 -10.57 10.64
N GLN A 542 44.45 -11.64 10.16
CA GLN A 542 44.76 -13.01 10.60
C GLN A 542 46.23 -13.36 10.30
N ARG A 543 46.73 -12.98 9.12
CA ARG A 543 48.14 -13.14 8.75
C ARG A 543 49.05 -12.34 9.66
N LEU A 544 48.75 -11.07 9.92
CA LEU A 544 49.48 -10.21 10.86
C LEU A 544 49.61 -10.89 12.23
N VAL A 545 48.50 -11.38 12.79
CA VAL A 545 48.50 -12.07 14.09
C VAL A 545 49.42 -13.30 14.06
N SER A 546 49.31 -14.15 13.04
CA SER A 546 50.15 -15.36 12.93
C SER A 546 51.66 -15.05 12.82
N GLN A 547 52.02 -14.04 12.03
CA GLN A 547 53.40 -13.59 11.84
C GLN A 547 53.94 -12.93 13.11
N ARG A 548 53.09 -12.19 13.82
CA ARG A 548 53.44 -11.56 15.09
C ARG A 548 53.70 -12.62 16.15
N LEU A 549 52.79 -13.57 16.34
CA LEU A 549 52.89 -14.61 17.37
C LEU A 549 54.02 -15.61 17.09
N SER A 550 54.43 -15.81 15.82
CA SER A 550 55.62 -16.60 15.47
C SER A 550 56.95 -15.89 15.76
N GLY A 551 56.93 -14.61 16.15
CA GLY A 551 58.02 -13.94 16.87
C GLY A 551 58.97 -13.07 16.03
N GLY A 552 58.83 -13.03 14.70
CA GLY A 552 59.75 -12.31 13.81
C GLY A 552 59.32 -10.89 13.41
N LEU A 553 58.03 -10.54 13.56
CA LEU A 553 57.49 -9.30 13.05
C LEU A 553 57.63 -8.14 14.06
N THR A 554 58.34 -7.09 13.65
CA THR A 554 58.54 -5.85 14.43
C THR A 554 57.92 -4.61 13.79
N SER A 555 57.50 -4.68 12.52
CA SER A 555 56.75 -3.61 11.86
C SER A 555 55.74 -4.19 10.87
N HIS A 556 54.66 -3.45 10.64
CA HIS A 556 53.61 -3.80 9.67
C HIS A 556 53.01 -2.53 9.06
N GLU A 557 52.57 -2.60 7.81
CA GLU A 557 51.75 -1.58 7.17
C GLU A 557 50.47 -2.23 6.68
N GLU A 558 49.34 -1.76 7.19
CA GLU A 558 48.01 -2.16 6.72
C GLU A 558 47.42 -1.04 5.86
N ARG A 559 46.72 -1.41 4.78
CA ARG A 559 46.03 -0.44 3.92
C ARG A 559 44.54 -0.68 3.92
N ILE A 560 43.78 0.33 4.31
CA ILE A 560 42.33 0.32 4.31
C ILE A 560 41.85 1.30 3.23
N GLU A 561 40.98 0.82 2.34
CA GLU A 561 40.45 1.59 1.21
C GLU A 561 38.96 1.84 1.41
N THR A 562 38.51 3.08 1.21
CA THR A 562 37.07 3.42 1.33
C THR A 562 36.23 2.64 0.34
N LYS A 563 36.74 2.42 -0.87
CA LYS A 563 36.06 1.64 -1.92
C LYS A 563 35.78 0.18 -1.52
N LYS A 564 36.60 -0.43 -0.64
CA LYS A 564 36.32 -1.78 -0.12
C LYS A 564 35.21 -1.80 0.92
N SER A 565 34.92 -0.66 1.53
CA SER A 565 33.80 -0.45 2.47
C SER A 565 32.58 0.18 1.78
N GLN A 566 32.62 0.34 0.46
CA GLN A 566 31.51 0.82 -0.34
C GLN A 566 30.50 -0.33 -0.54
N MET A 567 29.42 -0.28 0.22
CA MET A 567 28.34 -1.28 0.19
C MET A 567 27.41 -1.16 -1.03
N VAL A 568 27.40 0.00 -1.67
CA VAL A 568 26.54 0.35 -2.81
C VAL A 568 27.44 0.83 -3.95
N ASP A 569 27.56 0.05 -5.02
CA ASP A 569 28.45 0.35 -6.14
C ASP A 569 27.88 1.42 -7.10
N GLY A 570 28.64 1.83 -8.13
CA GLY A 570 28.22 2.89 -9.04
C GLY A 570 26.96 2.60 -9.87
N ARG A 571 26.72 1.33 -10.23
CA ARG A 571 25.49 0.93 -10.94
C ARG A 571 24.33 0.90 -9.96
N GLU A 572 24.54 0.26 -8.82
CA GLU A 572 23.55 0.18 -7.74
C GLU A 572 23.13 1.57 -7.25
N LEU A 573 24.04 2.54 -7.17
CA LEU A 573 23.74 3.93 -6.83
C LEU A 573 22.78 4.60 -7.82
N THR A 574 22.93 4.30 -9.12
CA THR A 574 22.09 4.90 -10.17
C THR A 574 20.66 4.34 -10.10
N GLU A 575 20.54 3.04 -9.88
CA GLU A 575 19.25 2.36 -9.71
C GLU A 575 18.57 2.75 -8.40
N LEU A 576 19.33 2.82 -7.30
CA LEU A 576 18.85 3.31 -6.02
C LEU A 576 18.32 4.75 -6.12
N LYS A 577 19.02 5.62 -6.88
CA LYS A 577 18.54 6.98 -7.14
C LYS A 577 17.18 6.97 -7.84
N ALA A 578 16.98 6.09 -8.83
CA ALA A 578 15.72 6.00 -9.55
C ALA A 578 14.56 5.57 -8.64
N GLU A 579 14.76 4.54 -7.81
CA GLU A 579 13.76 4.08 -6.84
C GLU A 579 13.40 5.15 -5.81
N VAL A 580 14.42 5.83 -5.26
CA VAL A 580 14.21 6.90 -4.27
C VAL A 580 13.50 8.09 -4.89
N ASN A 581 13.85 8.47 -6.13
CA ASN A 581 13.14 9.50 -6.86
C ASN A 581 11.66 9.17 -7.02
N SER A 582 11.33 7.91 -7.34
CA SER A 582 9.93 7.44 -7.43
C SER A 582 9.20 7.62 -6.10
N LEU A 583 9.80 7.14 -5.00
CA LEU A 583 9.23 7.30 -3.65
C LEU A 583 8.98 8.76 -3.29
N TYR A 584 9.93 9.65 -3.60
CA TYR A 584 9.79 11.07 -3.30
C TYR A 584 8.66 11.72 -4.11
N VAL A 585 8.49 11.35 -5.39
CA VAL A 585 7.35 11.79 -6.20
C VAL A 585 6.03 11.35 -5.55
N ASP A 586 5.93 10.10 -5.13
CA ASP A 586 4.72 9.56 -4.48
C ASP A 586 4.43 10.22 -3.11
N MET A 587 5.48 10.70 -2.43
CA MET A 587 5.38 11.49 -1.19
C MET A 587 5.12 12.98 -1.43
N ASN A 588 4.99 13.43 -2.69
CA ASN A 588 4.92 14.85 -3.06
C ASN A 588 6.12 15.67 -2.55
N MET A 589 7.31 15.07 -2.55
CA MET A 589 8.56 15.69 -2.13
C MET A 589 9.42 16.03 -3.35
N SER A 590 10.07 17.20 -3.33
CA SER A 590 11.10 17.55 -4.31
C SER A 590 12.47 17.15 -3.79
N ILE A 591 13.28 16.50 -4.64
CA ILE A 591 14.68 16.21 -4.32
C ILE A 591 15.53 17.45 -4.64
N SER A 592 16.25 17.95 -3.63
CA SER A 592 17.17 19.06 -3.82
C SER A 592 18.42 18.60 -4.59
N GLU A 593 19.13 19.55 -5.21
CA GLU A 593 20.42 19.23 -5.85
C GLU A 593 21.43 18.61 -4.86
N GLU A 594 21.34 18.96 -3.58
CA GLU A 594 22.18 18.42 -2.51
C GLU A 594 21.86 16.94 -2.19
N GLU A 595 20.57 16.59 -2.14
CA GLU A 595 20.11 15.20 -2.01
C GLU A 595 20.51 14.37 -3.23
N GLU A 596 20.30 14.89 -4.44
CA GLU A 596 20.71 14.21 -5.67
C GLU A 596 22.22 13.95 -5.71
N ALA A 597 23.02 14.88 -5.18
CA ALA A 597 24.47 14.76 -5.14
C ALA A 597 24.94 13.60 -4.22
N LYS A 598 24.07 13.05 -3.34
CA LYS A 598 24.42 11.93 -2.46
C LYS A 598 24.58 10.62 -3.24
N PHE A 599 23.91 10.49 -4.39
CA PHE A 599 23.94 9.29 -5.24
C PHE A 599 25.11 9.27 -6.22
N THR A 600 26.23 9.87 -5.83
CA THR A 600 27.36 10.10 -6.72
C THR A 600 28.57 9.36 -6.18
N GLN A 601 29.29 8.68 -7.07
CA GLN A 601 30.41 7.87 -6.65
C GLN A 601 31.52 8.77 -6.09
N GLN A 602 31.86 8.54 -4.82
CA GLN A 602 32.94 9.24 -4.14
C GLN A 602 34.30 8.68 -4.60
N GLU A 603 35.33 9.52 -4.60
CA GLU A 603 36.70 9.05 -4.87
C GLU A 603 37.18 8.07 -3.78
N ASN A 604 38.01 7.11 -4.19
CA ASN A 604 38.61 6.17 -3.25
C ASN A 604 39.67 6.90 -2.40
N ALA A 605 39.62 6.75 -1.08
CA ALA A 605 40.66 7.17 -0.16
C ALA A 605 41.39 5.94 0.37
N VAL A 606 42.72 6.00 0.45
CA VAL A 606 43.55 4.93 1.01
C VAL A 606 44.20 5.43 2.29
N LEU A 607 43.87 4.77 3.40
CA LEU A 607 44.53 4.95 4.69
C LEU A 607 45.65 3.93 4.84
N ALA A 608 46.86 4.39 5.11
CA ALA A 608 48.00 3.57 5.47
C ALA A 608 48.21 3.62 6.98
N ILE A 609 48.02 2.48 7.64
CA ILE A 609 48.25 2.31 9.07
C ILE A 609 49.60 1.63 9.26
N LYS A 610 50.59 2.39 9.71
CA LYS A 610 51.93 1.88 10.01
C LYS A 610 52.02 1.58 11.50
N VAL A 611 52.46 0.37 11.81
CA VAL A 611 52.58 -0.14 13.18
C VAL A 611 54.03 -0.56 13.43
N GLN A 612 54.57 -0.12 14.56
CA GLN A 612 55.82 -0.65 15.12
C GLN A 612 55.47 -1.48 16.36
N PHE A 613 56.13 -2.62 16.54
CA PHE A 613 55.90 -3.53 17.65
C PHE A 613 57.13 -3.64 18.54
N ALA A 614 56.90 -3.86 19.84
CA ALA A 614 57.97 -4.26 20.74
C ALA A 614 58.50 -5.66 20.34
N PRO A 615 59.82 -5.90 20.42
CA PRO A 615 60.39 -7.23 20.28
C PRO A 615 59.69 -8.27 21.17
N MET A 616 59.43 -9.47 20.63
CA MET A 616 58.61 -10.47 21.33
C MET A 616 59.20 -10.91 22.68
N ASN A 617 60.53 -10.95 22.78
CA ASN A 617 61.26 -11.25 24.03
C ASN A 617 61.01 -10.23 25.16
N GLN A 618 60.61 -8.99 24.84
CA GLN A 618 60.26 -7.98 25.83
C GLN A 618 58.84 -8.14 26.37
N LEU A 619 57.97 -8.86 25.64
CA LEU A 619 56.55 -9.03 25.98
C LEU A 619 56.21 -10.43 26.54
N THR A 620 57.07 -11.43 26.30
CA THR A 620 56.86 -12.81 26.75
C THR A 620 57.57 -13.16 28.05
N GLY A 621 58.30 -12.20 28.65
CA GLY A 621 58.88 -12.36 29.97
C GLY A 621 59.77 -13.59 30.12
N THR A 622 60.85 -13.70 29.34
CA THR A 622 61.96 -14.56 29.75
C THR A 622 62.69 -13.85 30.89
N VAL A 623 62.48 -14.34 32.12
CA VAL A 623 63.43 -14.13 33.22
C VAL A 623 64.76 -14.73 32.78
N ILE A 624 65.63 -13.91 32.18
CA ILE A 624 67.04 -14.25 32.09
C ILE A 624 67.60 -13.92 33.47
N GLU A 625 67.84 -14.96 34.25
CA GLU A 625 68.63 -14.91 35.46
C GLU A 625 70.00 -14.31 35.16
N SER A 626 70.15 -13.01 35.39
CA SER A 626 71.45 -12.41 35.70
C SER A 626 71.38 -11.93 37.14
N ASN A 627 71.67 -12.85 38.07
CA ASN A 627 72.44 -12.64 39.31
C ASN A 627 72.33 -13.87 40.22
N SER A 628 73.11 -14.91 39.93
CA SER A 628 73.41 -15.96 40.91
C SER A 628 74.48 -15.46 41.89
N ASN A 629 74.04 -14.69 42.88
CA ASN A 629 74.73 -14.58 44.15
C ASN A 629 73.69 -14.42 45.25
N LEU A 630 73.24 -15.56 45.80
CA LEU A 630 72.77 -15.74 47.18
C LEU A 630 72.44 -17.22 47.37
N GLY A 631 73.33 -17.91 48.10
CA GLY A 631 73.22 -19.31 48.46
C GLY A 631 72.10 -19.56 49.47
N GLY A 632 71.33 -20.62 49.25
CA GLY A 632 70.33 -21.18 50.16
C GLY A 632 69.90 -22.54 49.64
N THR A 633 69.73 -23.52 50.52
CA THR A 633 69.55 -24.93 50.10
C THR A 633 68.15 -25.18 49.54
N VAL A 634 68.03 -26.13 48.62
CA VAL A 634 66.77 -26.50 47.91
C VAL A 634 65.60 -26.76 48.86
N LYS A 635 65.87 -27.23 50.08
CA LYS A 635 64.87 -27.51 51.11
C LYS A 635 64.20 -26.24 51.66
N GLU A 636 64.92 -25.11 51.70
CA GLU A 636 64.40 -23.81 52.14
C GLU A 636 63.54 -23.18 51.04
N ARG A 637 63.93 -23.36 49.77
CA ARG A 637 63.18 -22.86 48.59
C ARG A 637 61.84 -23.57 48.42
N VAL A 638 61.79 -24.89 48.63
CA VAL A 638 60.53 -25.68 48.55
C VAL A 638 59.56 -25.32 49.70
N ASN A 639 60.08 -25.03 50.89
CA ASN A 639 59.24 -24.63 52.02
C ASN A 639 58.72 -23.18 51.89
N ALA A 640 59.50 -22.29 51.26
CA ALA A 640 59.06 -20.95 50.88
C ALA A 640 58.00 -20.98 49.78
N LEU A 641 58.17 -21.81 48.75
CA LEU A 641 57.18 -22.04 47.68
C LEU A 641 55.87 -22.65 48.20
N GLY A 642 55.94 -23.58 49.16
CA GLY A 642 54.76 -24.14 49.82
C GLY A 642 53.97 -23.11 50.64
N LYS A 643 54.66 -22.14 51.27
CA LYS A 643 54.02 -21.01 51.96
C LYS A 643 53.49 -19.96 50.98
N PHE A 644 54.15 -19.74 49.84
CA PHE A 644 53.74 -18.78 48.81
C PHE A 644 52.51 -19.27 48.04
N ALA A 645 52.46 -20.54 47.64
CA ALA A 645 51.31 -21.14 46.96
C ALA A 645 50.05 -21.15 47.84
N LYS A 646 50.21 -21.37 49.16
CA LYS A 646 49.09 -21.33 50.13
C LYS A 646 48.55 -19.91 50.35
N LYS A 647 49.41 -18.89 50.23
CA LYS A 647 49.06 -17.45 50.31
C LYS A 647 48.45 -16.93 49.00
N MET A 648 48.89 -17.44 47.85
CA MET A 648 48.40 -17.05 46.53
C MET A 648 47.04 -17.69 46.23
N SER A 649 46.80 -18.92 46.69
CA SER A 649 45.50 -19.58 46.52
C SER A 649 44.40 -18.98 47.41
N SER A 650 44.70 -18.39 48.58
CA SER A 650 43.70 -17.63 49.34
C SER A 650 43.43 -16.26 48.71
N ASN A 651 44.47 -15.57 48.23
CA ASN A 651 44.33 -14.26 47.61
C ASN A 651 43.60 -14.29 46.25
N ILE A 652 43.77 -15.34 45.44
CA ILE A 652 43.09 -15.45 44.14
C ILE A 652 41.60 -15.77 44.31
N VAL A 653 41.23 -16.59 45.30
CA VAL A 653 39.82 -16.87 45.62
C VAL A 653 39.11 -15.64 46.19
N ASP A 654 39.83 -14.80 46.95
CA ASP A 654 39.29 -13.54 47.49
C ASP A 654 39.27 -12.40 46.46
N THR A 655 40.12 -12.44 45.42
CA THR A 655 40.18 -11.39 44.38
C THR A 655 39.21 -11.66 43.23
N ILE A 656 38.98 -12.93 42.86
CA ILE A 656 37.98 -13.30 41.85
C ILE A 656 36.55 -13.00 42.34
N LYS A 657 36.32 -12.95 43.66
CA LYS A 657 35.04 -12.53 44.24
C LYS A 657 34.78 -11.01 44.20
N ARG A 658 35.79 -10.16 43.95
CA ARG A 658 35.66 -8.70 44.11
C ARG A 658 35.27 -7.92 42.85
N ASN A 659 35.34 -8.50 41.65
CA ASN A 659 35.20 -7.72 40.41
C ASN A 659 33.88 -7.86 39.65
N THR A 660 32.85 -8.54 40.16
CA THR A 660 31.53 -8.57 39.48
C THR A 660 30.29 -8.68 40.39
N SER A 661 30.38 -8.51 41.71
CA SER A 661 29.19 -8.45 42.58
C SER A 661 29.45 -7.74 43.91
N LEU A 662 28.51 -6.89 44.35
CA LEU A 662 28.49 -6.35 45.71
C LEU A 662 28.58 -7.50 46.71
N THR A 663 29.44 -7.39 47.72
CA THR A 663 29.47 -8.37 48.81
C THR A 663 28.28 -8.16 49.75
N SER A 664 27.83 -9.20 50.46
CA SER A 664 26.72 -9.07 51.42
C SER A 664 26.97 -7.99 52.48
N SER A 665 28.23 -7.79 52.88
CA SER A 665 28.64 -6.71 53.79
C SER A 665 28.53 -5.32 53.14
N GLU A 666 28.84 -5.19 51.85
CA GLU A 666 28.68 -3.92 51.12
C GLU A 666 27.19 -3.62 50.84
N GLU A 667 26.37 -4.63 50.57
CA GLU A 667 24.91 -4.47 50.45
C GLU A 667 24.28 -4.00 51.77
N GLU A 668 24.72 -4.56 52.89
CA GLU A 668 24.28 -4.16 54.23
C GLU A 668 24.73 -2.73 54.57
N TYR A 669 25.97 -2.36 54.22
CA TYR A 669 26.47 -0.99 54.37
C TYR A 669 25.68 0.02 53.52
N LEU A 670 25.40 -0.31 52.25
CA LEU A 670 24.63 0.54 51.34
C LEU A 670 23.17 0.70 51.79
N LYS A 671 22.59 -0.33 52.40
CA LYS A 671 21.23 -0.26 52.94
C LYS A 671 21.14 0.68 54.15
N GLU A 672 22.05 0.52 55.11
CA GLU A 672 22.13 1.41 56.28
C GLU A 672 22.43 2.86 55.87
N LEU A 673 23.29 3.06 54.86
CA LEU A 673 23.58 4.37 54.29
C LEU A 673 22.34 5.00 53.62
N LYS A 674 21.53 4.22 52.90
CA LYS A 674 20.26 4.69 52.31
C LYS A 674 19.22 5.05 53.36
N ASP A 675 19.12 4.27 54.43
CA ASP A 675 18.19 4.54 55.52
C ASP A 675 18.59 5.83 56.29
N ILE A 676 19.89 6.13 56.38
CA ILE A 676 20.42 7.38 56.96
C ILE A 676 20.22 8.57 56.02
N LEU A 677 20.33 8.38 54.70
CA LEU A 677 20.13 9.43 53.70
C LEU A 677 18.65 9.80 53.46
N ALA A 678 17.70 9.02 53.99
CA ALA A 678 16.27 9.30 53.85
C ALA A 678 15.84 10.64 54.48
N ASP A 679 16.59 11.14 55.48
CA ASP A 679 16.32 12.41 56.17
C ASP A 679 17.12 13.61 55.61
N GLY A 680 17.88 13.42 54.52
CA GLY A 680 18.46 14.48 53.69
C GLY A 680 19.82 15.06 54.13
N GLU A 681 20.20 14.96 55.41
CA GLU A 681 21.54 15.39 55.89
C GLU A 681 22.15 14.40 56.88
N ILE A 682 23.40 14.00 56.67
CA ILE A 682 24.13 13.12 57.59
C ILE A 682 24.65 13.94 58.77
N SER A 683 24.03 13.79 59.95
CA SER A 683 24.49 14.41 61.19
C SER A 683 25.84 13.82 61.66
N SER A 684 26.54 14.57 62.51
CA SER A 684 27.78 14.12 63.15
C SER A 684 27.62 12.86 64.01
N ARG A 685 26.37 12.53 64.42
CA ARG A 685 26.05 11.28 65.12
C ARG A 685 25.93 10.10 64.15
N GLU A 686 25.29 10.30 63.00
CA GLU A 686 25.17 9.29 61.94
C GLU A 686 26.50 8.98 61.28
N ARG A 687 27.37 9.97 61.07
CA ARG A 687 28.73 9.72 60.56
C ARG A 687 29.53 8.78 61.48
N ARG A 688 29.40 8.94 62.81
CA ARG A 688 30.03 8.03 63.78
C ARG A 688 29.40 6.65 63.81
N LEU A 689 28.13 6.53 63.44
CA LEU A 689 27.43 5.26 63.33
C LEU A 689 27.88 4.51 62.06
N LEU A 690 27.92 5.19 60.92
CA LEU A 690 28.46 4.67 59.65
C LEU A 690 29.90 4.18 59.82
N GLU A 691 30.75 4.95 60.51
CA GLU A 691 32.13 4.55 60.79
C GLU A 691 32.22 3.26 61.62
N LYS A 692 31.32 3.08 62.61
CA LYS A 692 31.24 1.84 63.39
C LYS A 692 30.76 0.68 62.55
N ILE A 693 29.75 0.89 61.70
CA ILE A 693 29.21 -0.13 60.80
C ILE A 693 30.26 -0.54 59.78
N ARG A 694 31.01 0.42 59.20
CA ARG A 694 32.14 0.16 58.29
C ARG A 694 33.17 -0.77 58.92
N VAL A 695 33.62 -0.43 60.13
CA VAL A 695 34.62 -1.22 60.88
C VAL A 695 34.06 -2.59 61.26
N GLN A 696 32.78 -2.68 61.63
CA GLN A 696 32.11 -3.94 61.97
C GLN A 696 31.98 -4.87 60.75
N LEU A 697 31.69 -4.30 59.58
CA LEU A 697 31.50 -5.02 58.32
C LEU A 697 32.82 -5.29 57.57
N GLY A 698 33.95 -4.78 58.08
CA GLY A 698 35.28 -5.02 57.52
C GLY A 698 35.54 -4.31 56.18
N ILE A 699 34.83 -3.21 55.93
CA ILE A 699 34.97 -2.40 54.71
C ILE A 699 36.14 -1.43 54.90
N SER A 700 37.01 -1.27 53.90
CA SER A 700 38.11 -0.30 53.96
C SER A 700 37.58 1.12 53.84
N GLU A 701 38.33 2.09 54.39
CA GLU A 701 37.99 3.51 54.31
C GLU A 701 37.83 3.97 52.85
N ASP A 702 38.79 3.62 51.99
CA ASP A 702 38.75 3.93 50.55
C ASP A 702 37.50 3.33 49.88
N ARG A 703 37.14 2.08 50.21
CA ARG A 703 35.99 1.39 49.62
C ARG A 703 34.67 1.96 50.11
N SER A 704 34.57 2.36 51.38
CA SER A 704 33.38 3.05 51.89
C SER A 704 33.20 4.42 51.25
N ALA A 705 34.29 5.14 50.96
CA ALA A 705 34.25 6.43 50.27
C ALA A 705 33.78 6.27 48.81
N GLU A 706 34.25 5.24 48.09
CA GLU A 706 33.74 4.90 46.76
C GLU A 706 32.23 4.59 46.77
N LEU A 707 31.78 3.78 47.73
CA LEU A 707 30.37 3.41 47.88
C LEU A 707 29.49 4.61 48.26
N GLU A 708 29.97 5.51 49.12
CA GLU A 708 29.28 6.75 49.48
C GLU A 708 29.21 7.73 48.31
N ASN A 709 30.31 7.92 47.57
CA ASN A 709 30.34 8.79 46.39
C ASN A 709 29.39 8.30 45.29
N SER A 710 29.21 6.97 45.16
CA SER A 710 28.25 6.39 44.23
C SER A 710 26.78 6.70 44.54
N LEU A 711 26.48 7.15 45.77
CA LEU A 711 25.13 7.49 46.24
C LEU A 711 24.94 9.00 46.50
N ILE A 712 26.01 9.76 46.75
CA ILE A 712 25.98 11.16 47.21
C ILE A 712 26.33 12.16 46.09
N ALA A 713 26.80 11.72 44.92
CA ALA A 713 27.05 12.62 43.79
C ALA A 713 25.78 13.43 43.44
N PRO A 714 25.84 14.78 43.37
CA PRO A 714 24.69 15.58 42.97
C PRO A 714 24.29 15.18 41.55
N ALA A 715 23.02 14.81 41.36
CA ALA A 715 22.51 14.58 40.02
C ALA A 715 22.54 15.90 39.25
N LEU A 716 23.45 16.01 38.27
CA LEU A 716 23.38 17.06 37.26
C LEU A 716 22.15 16.79 36.40
N THR A 717 21.37 17.83 36.11
CA THR A 717 20.33 17.69 35.07
C THR A 717 21.00 17.45 33.71
N PRO A 718 20.29 16.89 32.72
CA PRO A 718 20.86 16.69 31.37
C PRO A 718 21.49 17.97 30.79
N GLU A 719 20.89 19.12 31.08
CA GLU A 719 21.34 20.43 30.62
C GLU A 719 22.57 20.94 31.40
N GLU A 720 22.67 20.62 32.70
CA GLU A 720 23.86 20.88 33.53
C GLU A 720 25.01 19.95 33.17
N GLN A 721 24.73 18.71 32.76
CA GLN A 721 25.71 17.74 32.29
C GLN A 721 26.31 18.19 30.95
N GLU A 722 25.48 18.66 30.00
CA GLU A 722 25.95 19.25 28.74
C GLU A 722 26.89 20.43 28.98
N TYR A 723 26.54 21.32 29.93
CA TYR A 723 27.41 22.43 30.31
C TYR A 723 28.73 21.96 30.94
N PHE A 724 28.69 20.93 31.79
CA PHE A 724 29.87 20.36 32.44
C PHE A 724 30.84 19.71 31.46
N ASP A 725 30.33 18.93 30.51
CA ASP A 725 31.13 18.20 29.52
C ASP A 725 31.86 19.17 28.58
N GLU A 726 31.15 20.20 28.08
CA GLU A 726 31.73 21.26 27.24
C GLU A 726 32.77 22.08 28.00
N TYR A 727 32.52 22.39 29.28
CA TYR A 727 33.49 23.08 30.11
C TYR A 727 34.76 22.25 30.36
N GLN A 728 34.63 20.93 30.54
CA GLN A 728 35.77 20.02 30.68
C GLN A 728 36.62 19.97 29.41
N GLU A 729 36.00 19.93 28.23
CA GLU A 729 36.70 19.90 26.95
C GLU A 729 37.49 21.19 26.70
N ILE A 730 36.89 22.35 27.00
CA ILE A 730 37.55 23.66 26.84
C ILE A 730 38.74 23.84 27.79
N ILE A 731 38.65 23.34 29.03
CA ILE A 731 39.77 23.40 29.99
C ILE A 731 40.89 22.42 29.64
N ALA A 732 40.61 21.31 28.95
CA ALA A 732 41.63 20.35 28.54
C ALA A 732 42.70 20.98 27.63
N ASP A 733 42.34 22.02 26.86
CA ASP A 733 43.22 22.79 25.99
C ASP A 733 44.06 23.86 26.72
N GLY A 734 43.83 24.07 28.03
CA GLY A 734 44.72 24.80 28.94
C GLY A 734 44.67 26.33 28.88
N ASN A 735 43.85 26.94 28.02
CA ASN A 735 43.57 28.38 28.01
C ASN A 735 42.15 28.66 27.50
N ILE A 736 41.30 29.29 28.32
CA ILE A 736 39.96 29.72 27.91
C ILE A 736 40.10 31.01 27.08
N SER A 737 39.77 30.96 25.78
CA SER A 737 39.78 32.15 24.92
C SER A 737 38.51 33.00 25.10
N ASP A 738 38.54 34.27 24.68
CA ASP A 738 37.35 35.14 24.66
C ASP A 738 36.19 34.56 23.83
N ARG A 739 36.49 33.65 22.90
CA ARG A 739 35.50 32.95 22.10
C ARG A 739 34.82 31.84 22.90
N ASP A 740 35.58 31.10 23.71
CA ASP A 740 35.10 30.00 24.53
C ASP A 740 34.24 30.51 25.68
N GLN A 741 34.65 31.64 26.28
CA GLN A 741 33.84 32.33 27.29
C GLN A 741 32.46 32.74 26.75
N ARG A 742 32.41 33.28 25.52
CA ARG A 742 31.14 33.65 24.86
C ARG A 742 30.28 32.44 24.49
N PHE A 743 30.90 31.28 24.24
CA PHE A 743 30.19 30.04 23.95
C PHE A 743 29.58 29.47 25.24
N LEU A 744 30.35 29.40 26.32
CA LEU A 744 29.88 29.00 27.65
C LEU A 744 28.76 29.92 28.16
N ASP A 745 28.88 31.24 27.98
CA ASP A 745 27.83 32.20 28.36
C ASP A 745 26.53 32.00 27.55
N LYS A 746 26.65 31.54 26.29
CA LYS A 746 25.48 31.18 25.47
C LYS A 746 24.85 29.86 25.93
N LEU A 747 25.66 28.85 26.27
CA LEU A 747 25.17 27.59 26.81
C LEU A 747 24.46 27.79 28.15
N LYS A 748 25.05 28.57 29.07
CA LYS A 748 24.39 28.96 30.34
C LYS A 748 23.00 29.54 30.11
N LYS A 749 22.88 30.43 29.13
CA LYS A 749 21.62 31.12 28.82
C LYS A 749 20.64 30.23 28.05
N ALA A 750 21.12 29.30 27.22
CA ALA A 750 20.28 28.36 26.48
C ALA A 750 19.69 27.29 27.40
N ASN A 751 20.45 26.91 28.43
CA ASN A 751 20.13 25.83 29.37
C ASN A 751 19.55 26.33 30.71
N ASP A 752 19.21 27.62 30.81
CA ASP A 752 18.70 28.29 32.03
C ASP A 752 19.55 28.05 33.29
N ILE A 753 20.87 27.90 33.13
CA ILE A 753 21.82 27.66 34.23
C ILE A 753 22.22 29.02 34.82
N SER A 754 21.94 29.21 36.11
CA SER A 754 22.33 30.44 36.82
C SER A 754 23.85 30.58 36.91
N GLU A 755 24.33 31.82 37.00
CA GLU A 755 25.76 32.10 37.08
C GLU A 755 26.41 31.53 38.36
N GLU A 756 25.64 31.42 39.45
CA GLU A 756 26.06 30.78 40.70
C GLU A 756 26.18 29.26 40.53
N ARG A 757 25.19 28.63 39.89
CA ARG A 757 25.17 27.19 39.64
C ARG A 757 26.27 26.75 38.67
N ALA A 758 26.52 27.53 37.62
CA ALA A 758 27.62 27.28 36.70
C ALA A 758 28.97 27.28 37.44
N LYS A 759 29.20 28.23 38.36
CA LYS A 759 30.45 28.26 39.16
C LYS A 759 30.60 27.06 40.10
N GLU A 760 29.50 26.49 40.59
CA GLU A 760 29.54 25.24 41.34
C GLU A 760 29.96 24.06 40.46
N ILE A 761 29.37 23.95 39.27
CA ILE A 761 29.69 22.91 38.28
C ILE A 761 31.14 23.03 37.81
N GLU A 762 31.62 24.24 37.52
CA GLU A 762 33.00 24.52 37.11
C GLU A 762 34.02 24.11 38.20
N LYS A 763 33.68 24.31 39.48
CA LYS A 763 34.52 23.87 40.61
C LYS A 763 34.66 22.36 40.71
N MET A 764 33.68 21.58 40.22
CA MET A 764 33.76 20.12 40.22
C MET A 764 34.88 19.60 39.28
N VAL A 765 35.34 20.40 38.32
CA VAL A 765 36.45 20.06 37.42
C VAL A 765 37.82 20.39 38.05
N CYS A 766 37.86 21.28 39.04
CA CYS A 766 39.09 21.73 39.71
C CYS A 766 39.37 21.06 41.07
N SER A 767 38.52 20.13 41.53
CA SER A 767 38.72 19.31 42.74
C SER A 767 39.24 17.93 42.38
#